data_AF-A0AAU4BQA7-F1
#
_entry.id   AF-A0AAU4BQA7-F1
#
_cell.length_a   1.000
_cell.length_b   1.000
_cell.length_c   1.000
_cell.angle_alpha   90.00
_cell.angle_beta   90.00
_cell.angle_gamma   90.00
#
_symmetry.space_group_name_H-M   'P 1'
#
loop_
_entity.id
_entity.type
_entity.pdbx_description
1 polymer ?
#
loop_
_entity_poly.entity_id
_entity_poly.type
_entity_poly.pdbx_seq_one_letter_code
_entity_poly.pdbx_strand_id
1 'polypeptide(L)'
;MLYDTLRAGALRNDGLDGVRVAALDRARWFLDLVDWTPADGTSTDGTAADGTSADGAAADGVPVRSRRYDGDTRRSVLARRLPTCADADGRAFLVALLLAGAGGEDWIFWHHASEIRAASSRARGWSRDETAVLLLGAAEIMPDYRLAEALDVALTAAERLDPEDLYELAPWFTHVSGAFARADIPAGYRGPLAKRLWALMEIVDEAFLPDGLMPVSEVWAAPLRASASTAPALERARFVRHLVSLSSPRPTAKWRRTCLSLMDAVSLRDTVAACLRSLAEDDPPREGEYGYLVHHDHGDLARGVVWAASLAGGPETVQRLETLALRAGANAGSRGLAEDLKLAGAAINALGAADDPGALESLWRLRSKIKHRALRKQLDTALQTAAGRQGITPAQLVERSVPSHGLRPDGSLERTLGAHTVRVAVQDAATVRLAFTGADGKASKTAPAAVKDGFADELKQLKALAKEVRATLATERARVESLMSDDREWPFGDWREHYRDHPITGVVVRGLIWEFQGGDGAWHASMTPPDETPARVRLWHPIRDTMDGIRAWRERIVEQRVRQPFKQAFREIYLLTPAEEETGTYSNRFAAHIVRYRRLYALFKERGWQANFLGRYEGGHNGEARGEFGGGEWRACFYHDPADEADWAPEYASTDQVRFERRQGRGWADVPLADVPPVVFSEAMRDVDLFVGVTSIATDAEWTDRGEDRFAAYWRETTFGELTANAEVRRAALERVLPRTKIADRCRIEGRYLVVKGELRTYKIHLGSSNILMEPDDSYLCVVQARGKTKGTPYLPFEDERLSLIISKAFLLAADHEITDRTILHQIKPVTT
;
A
#
# COMPACT_ATOMS: atom_id res chain seq x y z
N MET A 1 61.88 -15.72 -11.02
CA MET A 1 61.65 -17.17 -10.91
C MET A 1 60.25 -17.58 -11.40
N LEU A 2 59.26 -16.68 -11.42
CA LEU A 2 57.89 -16.96 -11.83
C LEU A 2 57.75 -17.49 -13.26
N TYR A 3 58.46 -16.89 -14.23
CA TYR A 3 58.39 -17.36 -15.63
C TYR A 3 58.82 -18.83 -15.77
N ASP A 4 59.92 -19.22 -15.15
CA ASP A 4 60.42 -20.60 -15.24
C ASP A 4 59.47 -21.59 -14.54
N THR A 5 58.89 -21.19 -13.40
CA THR A 5 57.86 -21.97 -12.68
C THR A 5 56.61 -22.17 -13.54
N LEU A 6 56.07 -21.09 -14.11
CA LEU A 6 54.87 -21.18 -14.97
C LEU A 6 55.14 -21.94 -16.25
N ARG A 7 56.34 -21.79 -16.84
CA ARG A 7 56.75 -22.51 -18.04
C ARG A 7 56.91 -24.01 -17.79
N ALA A 8 57.40 -24.41 -16.62
CA ALA A 8 57.43 -25.81 -16.21
C ALA A 8 56.01 -26.36 -15.99
N GLY A 9 55.14 -25.59 -15.29
CA GLY A 9 53.74 -25.97 -15.04
C GLY A 9 52.83 -25.94 -16.28
N ALA A 10 53.26 -25.30 -17.36
CA ALA A 10 52.55 -25.23 -18.63
C ALA A 10 52.62 -26.53 -19.46
N LEU A 11 53.58 -27.43 -19.16
CA LEU A 11 53.76 -28.71 -19.85
C LEU A 11 52.90 -29.80 -19.21
N ARG A 12 51.64 -29.90 -19.64
CA ARG A 12 50.63 -30.80 -19.06
C ARG A 12 50.31 -32.01 -19.95
N ASN A 13 50.87 -32.09 -21.17
CA ASN A 13 50.61 -33.14 -22.17
C ASN A 13 49.13 -33.27 -22.56
N ASP A 14 48.39 -32.17 -22.58
CA ASP A 14 46.96 -32.12 -22.91
C ASP A 14 46.66 -31.50 -24.29
N GLY A 15 47.69 -31.29 -25.10
CA GLY A 15 47.59 -30.68 -26.42
C GLY A 15 47.58 -29.15 -26.43
N LEU A 16 47.52 -28.49 -25.26
CA LEU A 16 47.52 -27.02 -25.14
C LEU A 16 48.87 -26.44 -24.71
N ASP A 17 49.87 -27.30 -24.45
CA ASP A 17 51.22 -26.92 -24.00
C ASP A 17 51.88 -25.86 -24.91
N GLY A 18 51.75 -26.03 -26.23
CA GLY A 18 52.30 -25.08 -27.20
C GLY A 18 51.72 -23.67 -27.07
N VAL A 19 50.43 -23.57 -26.78
CA VAL A 19 49.73 -22.28 -26.59
C VAL A 19 50.13 -21.63 -25.27
N ARG A 20 50.20 -22.41 -24.18
CA ARG A 20 50.66 -21.91 -22.88
C ARG A 20 52.09 -21.39 -22.95
N VAL A 21 53.02 -22.18 -23.51
CA VAL A 21 54.43 -21.79 -23.63
C VAL A 21 54.59 -20.56 -24.53
N ALA A 22 53.93 -20.52 -25.70
CA ALA A 22 54.00 -19.36 -26.58
C ALA A 22 53.46 -18.08 -25.94
N ALA A 23 52.37 -18.17 -25.16
CA ALA A 23 51.83 -17.05 -24.42
C ALA A 23 52.78 -16.56 -23.32
N LEU A 24 53.37 -17.47 -22.54
CA LEU A 24 54.35 -17.13 -21.50
C LEU A 24 55.61 -16.49 -22.08
N ASP A 25 56.15 -17.04 -23.18
CA ASP A 25 57.33 -16.49 -23.87
C ASP A 25 57.06 -15.07 -24.37
N ARG A 26 55.88 -14.84 -24.95
CA ARG A 26 55.47 -13.55 -25.51
C ARG A 26 55.10 -12.51 -24.44
N ALA A 27 54.55 -12.96 -23.32
CA ALA A 27 54.20 -12.13 -22.16
C ALA A 27 55.31 -12.09 -21.10
N ARG A 28 56.53 -12.55 -21.41
CA ARG A 28 57.66 -12.54 -20.46
C ARG A 28 57.91 -11.17 -19.85
N TRP A 29 57.74 -10.11 -20.63
CA TRP A 29 57.85 -8.73 -20.14
C TRP A 29 56.89 -8.41 -18.98
N PHE A 30 55.71 -9.02 -18.96
CA PHE A 30 54.72 -8.86 -17.91
C PHE A 30 55.09 -9.74 -16.72
N LEU A 31 55.51 -10.98 -16.97
CA LEU A 31 55.95 -11.89 -15.93
C LEU A 31 57.15 -11.31 -15.18
N ASP A 32 58.16 -10.79 -15.87
CA ASP A 32 59.30 -10.09 -15.26
C ASP A 32 58.86 -8.83 -14.46
N LEU A 33 57.76 -8.18 -14.86
CA LEU A 33 57.20 -7.02 -14.15
C LEU A 33 56.50 -7.42 -12.84
N VAL A 34 55.93 -8.63 -12.76
CA VAL A 34 55.21 -9.12 -11.56
C VAL A 34 56.04 -10.08 -10.70
N ASP A 35 57.08 -10.69 -11.24
CA ASP A 35 58.06 -11.63 -10.63
C ASP A 35 59.06 -10.92 -9.71
N TRP A 36 58.55 -10.09 -8.80
CA TRP A 36 59.38 -9.34 -7.88
C TRP A 36 59.63 -10.11 -6.58
N THR A 37 60.85 -10.63 -6.43
CA THR A 37 61.44 -10.92 -5.12
C THR A 37 61.90 -9.61 -4.45
N PRO A 38 61.58 -9.38 -3.16
CA PRO A 38 62.14 -8.26 -2.43
C PRO A 38 63.66 -8.27 -2.46
N ALA A 39 64.27 -7.11 -2.65
CA ALA A 39 65.72 -6.96 -2.69
C ALA A 39 66.43 -7.24 -1.35
N ASP A 40 65.71 -7.57 -0.27
CA ASP A 40 66.27 -7.94 1.01
C ASP A 40 65.55 -9.19 1.57
N GLY A 41 66.31 -10.26 1.76
CA GLY A 41 65.83 -11.61 2.14
C GLY A 41 65.14 -11.68 3.51
N THR A 42 63.87 -11.28 3.57
CA THR A 42 62.98 -11.57 4.69
C THR A 42 61.79 -12.38 4.21
N SER A 43 61.87 -13.69 4.48
CA SER A 43 60.74 -14.60 4.45
C SER A 43 59.75 -14.19 5.55
N THR A 44 58.48 -14.00 5.23
CA THR A 44 57.41 -14.11 6.21
C THR A 44 56.24 -14.87 5.63
N ASP A 45 56.05 -16.07 6.19
CA ASP A 45 54.89 -16.93 6.07
C ASP A 45 53.58 -16.14 6.20
N GLY A 46 52.64 -16.44 5.31
CA GLY A 46 51.28 -15.98 5.41
C GLY A 46 50.47 -16.86 6.35
N THR A 47 50.07 -16.30 7.49
CA THR A 47 48.89 -16.78 8.24
C THR A 47 48.24 -15.63 9.02
N ALA A 48 46.94 -15.40 8.75
CA ALA A 48 45.90 -14.81 9.63
C ALA A 48 46.09 -13.32 10.06
N ALA A 49 45.08 -12.46 10.23
CA ALA A 49 43.62 -12.54 10.27
C ALA A 49 43.02 -11.13 10.05
N ASP A 50 41.74 -11.10 9.71
CA ASP A 50 40.84 -9.95 9.80
C ASP A 50 40.89 -9.25 11.18
N GLY A 51 40.75 -7.92 11.19
CA GLY A 51 40.53 -7.16 12.42
C GLY A 51 40.67 -5.64 12.25
N THR A 52 39.52 -4.97 12.22
CA THR A 52 39.28 -3.53 12.41
C THR A 52 40.24 -2.79 13.37
N SER A 53 40.73 -1.60 12.97
CA SER A 53 40.44 -0.29 13.59
C SER A 53 41.41 0.80 13.14
N ALA A 54 40.92 2.04 13.09
CA ALA A 54 41.70 3.26 12.91
C ALA A 54 42.64 3.55 14.09
N ASP A 55 43.66 4.37 13.79
CA ASP A 55 44.63 5.05 14.66
C ASP A 55 45.86 4.28 15.19
N GLY A 56 47.04 4.86 14.88
CA GLY A 56 48.16 4.93 15.82
C GLY A 56 49.41 4.09 15.54
N ALA A 57 50.49 4.81 15.18
CA ALA A 57 51.91 4.51 15.46
C ALA A 57 52.59 3.26 14.84
N ALA A 58 53.70 3.54 14.16
CA ALA A 58 54.65 2.56 13.64
C ALA A 58 55.40 1.83 14.76
N ALA A 59 55.48 0.50 14.65
CA ALA A 59 56.54 -0.33 15.24
C ALA A 59 56.50 -1.74 14.62
N ASP A 60 56.93 -1.84 13.36
CA ASP A 60 57.83 -2.90 12.86
C ASP A 60 58.20 -2.54 11.41
N GLY A 61 59.50 -2.33 11.19
CA GLY A 61 60.05 -1.48 10.15
C GLY A 61 60.10 -2.07 8.74
N VAL A 62 58.94 -2.28 8.10
CA VAL A 62 58.85 -2.25 6.63
C VAL A 62 57.66 -1.36 6.24
N PRO A 63 57.84 -0.26 5.48
CA PRO A 63 56.76 0.70 5.27
C PRO A 63 55.68 0.13 4.34
N VAL A 64 54.42 0.16 4.77
CA VAL A 64 53.21 0.00 3.92
C VAL A 64 53.23 0.94 2.68
N ARG A 65 54.04 2.01 2.74
CA ARG A 65 54.32 2.91 1.62
C ARG A 65 55.09 2.26 0.46
N SER A 66 55.98 1.28 0.67
CA SER A 66 56.75 0.68 -0.43
C SER A 66 55.89 -0.23 -1.31
N ARG A 67 54.96 -0.99 -0.73
CA ARG A 67 54.02 -1.84 -1.48
C ARG A 67 53.04 -1.04 -2.34
N ARG A 68 52.52 0.09 -1.85
CA ARG A 68 51.62 0.98 -2.64
C ARG A 68 52.35 1.70 -3.78
N TYR A 69 53.59 2.15 -3.56
CA TYR A 69 54.37 2.90 -4.56
C TYR A 69 54.78 2.02 -5.77
N ASP A 70 55.03 0.74 -5.54
CA ASP A 70 55.37 -0.23 -6.58
C ASP A 70 54.13 -0.69 -7.37
N GLY A 71 52.99 -0.91 -6.69
CA GLY A 71 51.71 -1.21 -7.34
C GLY A 71 51.24 -0.11 -8.31
N ASP A 72 51.39 1.16 -7.93
CA ASP A 72 51.08 2.31 -8.81
C ASP A 72 52.04 2.41 -10.01
N THR A 73 53.30 2.04 -9.83
CA THR A 73 54.30 2.02 -10.90
C THR A 73 53.98 0.92 -11.91
N ARG A 74 53.66 -0.30 -11.44
CA ARG A 74 53.27 -1.43 -12.28
C ARG A 74 51.96 -1.14 -13.03
N ARG A 75 50.94 -0.62 -12.35
CA ARG A 75 49.70 -0.14 -12.99
C ARG A 75 49.99 0.91 -14.06
N SER A 76 50.86 1.88 -13.78
CA SER A 76 51.24 2.91 -14.74
C SER A 76 51.98 2.36 -15.98
N VAL A 77 52.73 1.27 -15.84
CA VAL A 77 53.37 0.57 -16.96
C VAL A 77 52.34 -0.18 -17.78
N LEU A 78 51.45 -0.94 -17.14
CA LEU A 78 50.38 -1.69 -17.80
C LEU A 78 49.39 -0.76 -18.51
N ALA A 79 48.94 0.31 -17.85
CA ALA A 79 48.03 1.31 -18.41
C ALA A 79 48.62 2.05 -19.62
N ARG A 80 49.95 2.16 -19.74
CA ARG A 80 50.62 2.73 -20.93
C ARG A 80 50.82 1.70 -22.05
N ARG A 81 51.19 0.47 -21.69
CA ARG A 81 51.60 -0.56 -22.65
C ARG A 81 50.41 -1.29 -23.27
N LEU A 82 49.45 -1.74 -22.47
CA LEU A 82 48.31 -2.54 -22.94
C LEU A 82 47.46 -1.84 -24.01
N PRO A 83 47.17 -0.52 -23.94
CA PRO A 83 46.39 0.14 -24.99
C PRO A 83 47.10 0.26 -26.35
N THR A 84 48.41 0.07 -26.41
CA THR A 84 49.21 0.18 -27.65
C THR A 84 49.70 -1.16 -28.17
N CYS A 85 49.54 -2.24 -27.41
CA CYS A 85 49.89 -3.60 -27.80
C CYS A 85 49.06 -4.09 -29.01
N ALA A 86 49.69 -4.94 -29.83
CA ALA A 86 49.01 -5.71 -30.85
C ALA A 86 48.09 -6.76 -30.19
N ASP A 87 47.05 -7.20 -30.90
CA ASP A 87 46.07 -8.15 -30.35
C ASP A 87 46.73 -9.43 -29.81
N ALA A 88 47.71 -9.98 -30.51
CA ALA A 88 48.44 -11.17 -30.09
C ALA A 88 49.23 -10.97 -28.78
N ASP A 89 49.76 -9.76 -28.52
CA ASP A 89 50.44 -9.45 -27.27
C ASP A 89 49.44 -9.28 -26.12
N GLY A 90 48.28 -8.69 -26.41
CA GLY A 90 47.18 -8.56 -25.44
C GLY A 90 46.59 -9.91 -25.04
N ARG A 91 46.40 -10.82 -26.00
CA ARG A 91 45.97 -12.21 -25.73
C ARG A 91 46.99 -12.98 -24.91
N ALA A 92 48.27 -12.94 -25.32
CA ALA A 92 49.35 -13.59 -24.58
C ALA A 92 49.46 -13.07 -23.14
N PHE A 93 49.29 -11.76 -22.92
CA PHE A 93 49.22 -11.16 -21.58
C PHE A 93 48.09 -11.76 -20.74
N LEU A 94 46.87 -11.84 -21.28
CA LEU A 94 45.71 -12.38 -20.56
C LEU A 94 45.86 -13.89 -20.26
N VAL A 95 46.39 -14.67 -21.19
CA VAL A 95 46.67 -16.10 -20.97
C VAL A 95 47.74 -16.28 -19.89
N ALA A 96 48.86 -15.54 -19.97
CA ALA A 96 49.93 -15.60 -18.97
C ALA A 96 49.45 -15.15 -17.57
N LEU A 97 48.58 -14.15 -17.52
CA LEU A 97 47.93 -13.68 -16.30
C LEU A 97 47.09 -14.78 -15.64
N LEU A 98 46.21 -15.45 -16.40
CA LEU A 98 45.39 -16.53 -15.85
C LEU A 98 46.23 -17.72 -15.40
N LEU A 99 47.29 -18.06 -16.14
CA LEU A 99 48.24 -19.11 -15.73
C LEU A 99 48.96 -18.75 -14.42
N ALA A 100 49.37 -17.48 -14.26
CA ALA A 100 49.96 -17.00 -13.01
C ALA A 100 48.97 -17.12 -11.83
N GLY A 101 47.72 -16.69 -12.05
CA GLY A 101 46.65 -16.81 -11.06
C GLY A 101 46.35 -18.25 -10.64
N ALA A 102 46.19 -19.15 -11.60
CA ALA A 102 45.99 -20.59 -11.35
C ALA A 102 47.22 -21.24 -10.66
N GLY A 103 48.41 -20.69 -10.87
CA GLY A 103 49.66 -21.10 -10.21
C GLY A 103 49.86 -20.56 -8.78
N GLY A 104 48.89 -19.82 -8.22
CA GLY A 104 48.93 -19.28 -6.86
C GLY A 104 49.23 -17.78 -6.75
N GLU A 105 49.49 -17.08 -7.86
CA GLU A 105 49.69 -15.62 -7.89
C GLU A 105 48.36 -14.85 -8.06
N ASP A 106 47.36 -15.23 -7.28
CA ASP A 106 45.98 -14.78 -7.47
C ASP A 106 45.73 -13.32 -7.03
N TRP A 107 46.68 -12.72 -6.28
CA TRP A 107 46.69 -11.30 -5.89
C TRP A 107 46.73 -10.33 -7.07
N ILE A 108 47.17 -10.80 -8.25
CA ILE A 108 47.29 -10.00 -9.46
C ILE A 108 45.91 -9.52 -9.94
N PHE A 109 44.86 -10.33 -9.76
CA PHE A 109 43.48 -9.94 -10.09
C PHE A 109 42.97 -8.76 -9.25
N TRP A 110 43.41 -8.64 -8.00
CA TRP A 110 43.02 -7.54 -7.11
C TRP A 110 43.67 -6.22 -7.51
N HIS A 111 44.94 -6.24 -7.91
CA HIS A 111 45.71 -5.02 -8.19
C HIS A 111 45.49 -4.47 -9.60
N HIS A 112 45.06 -5.31 -10.55
CA HIS A 112 45.05 -4.97 -11.98
C HIS A 112 43.70 -5.19 -12.70
N ALA A 113 42.59 -5.32 -11.95
CA ALA A 113 41.26 -5.58 -12.53
C ALA A 113 40.87 -4.61 -13.67
N SER A 114 41.17 -3.31 -13.53
CA SER A 114 40.90 -2.29 -14.57
C SER A 114 41.65 -2.58 -15.88
N GLU A 115 42.93 -2.90 -15.78
CA GLU A 115 43.83 -3.16 -16.90
C GLU A 115 43.48 -4.48 -17.58
N ILE A 116 43.08 -5.49 -16.79
CA ILE A 116 42.62 -6.80 -17.25
C ILE A 116 41.35 -6.64 -18.08
N ARG A 117 40.34 -5.93 -17.57
CA ARG A 117 39.08 -5.67 -18.31
C ARG A 117 39.34 -4.85 -19.57
N ALA A 118 40.22 -3.85 -19.50
CA ALA A 118 40.59 -3.05 -20.67
C ALA A 118 41.27 -3.91 -21.75
N ALA A 119 42.23 -4.75 -21.38
CA ALA A 119 42.91 -5.67 -22.31
C ALA A 119 41.96 -6.71 -22.91
N SER A 120 41.11 -7.33 -22.08
CA SER A 120 40.09 -8.32 -22.50
C SER A 120 39.13 -7.72 -23.52
N SER A 121 38.62 -6.52 -23.25
CA SER A 121 37.69 -5.84 -24.14
C SER A 121 38.30 -5.50 -25.51
N ARG A 122 39.63 -5.35 -25.61
CA ARG A 122 40.35 -4.98 -26.84
C ARG A 122 40.87 -6.19 -27.63
N ALA A 123 41.38 -7.22 -26.99
CA ALA A 123 42.09 -8.31 -27.67
C ALA A 123 41.23 -9.08 -28.70
N ARG A 124 41.48 -8.93 -30.00
CA ARG A 124 40.77 -9.65 -31.07
C ARG A 124 41.50 -10.92 -31.52
N GLY A 125 40.84 -11.73 -32.33
CA GLY A 125 41.45 -12.90 -33.00
C GLY A 125 41.86 -14.02 -32.04
N TRP A 126 41.00 -14.34 -31.08
CA TRP A 126 41.17 -15.50 -30.19
C TRP A 126 41.11 -16.80 -30.98
N SER A 127 41.99 -17.73 -30.66
CA SER A 127 41.89 -19.12 -31.12
C SER A 127 41.08 -19.96 -30.13
N ARG A 128 40.56 -21.08 -30.61
CA ARG A 128 39.97 -22.14 -29.79
C ARG A 128 40.87 -22.53 -28.63
N ASP A 129 42.15 -22.81 -28.90
CA ASP A 129 43.10 -23.32 -27.90
C ASP A 129 43.45 -22.26 -26.84
N GLU A 130 43.61 -20.99 -27.23
CA GLU A 130 43.79 -19.88 -26.27
C GLU A 130 42.57 -19.78 -25.33
N THR A 131 41.36 -19.92 -25.87
CA THR A 131 40.11 -19.86 -25.09
C THR A 131 39.95 -21.08 -24.17
N ALA A 132 40.34 -22.28 -24.63
CA ALA A 132 40.36 -23.49 -23.81
C ALA A 132 41.28 -23.32 -22.59
N VAL A 133 42.47 -22.75 -22.78
CA VAL A 133 43.41 -22.44 -21.69
C VAL A 133 42.79 -21.44 -20.70
N LEU A 134 42.09 -20.42 -21.18
CA LEU A 134 41.43 -19.45 -20.30
C LEU A 134 40.30 -20.08 -19.47
N LEU A 135 39.46 -20.93 -20.07
CA LEU A 135 38.35 -21.61 -19.35
C LEU A 135 38.89 -22.57 -18.28
N LEU A 136 39.94 -23.34 -18.60
CA LEU A 136 40.62 -24.20 -17.64
C LEU A 136 41.24 -23.39 -16.50
N GLY A 137 42.00 -22.33 -16.83
CA GLY A 137 42.63 -21.48 -15.83
C GLY A 137 41.62 -20.82 -14.90
N ALA A 138 40.46 -20.40 -15.41
CA ALA A 138 39.39 -19.83 -14.59
C ALA A 138 38.81 -20.84 -13.57
N ALA A 139 38.70 -22.12 -13.94
CA ALA A 139 38.19 -23.17 -13.06
C ALA A 139 39.20 -23.59 -11.97
N GLU A 140 40.49 -23.34 -12.18
CA GLU A 140 41.59 -23.64 -11.24
C GLU A 140 41.83 -22.53 -10.20
N ILE A 141 41.23 -21.36 -10.38
CA ILE A 141 41.36 -20.22 -9.46
C ILE A 141 40.45 -20.41 -8.23
N MET A 142 40.88 -19.86 -7.09
CA MET A 142 40.11 -19.82 -5.85
C MET A 142 38.64 -19.40 -6.09
N PRO A 143 37.66 -20.13 -5.54
CA PRO A 143 36.24 -19.99 -5.88
C PRO A 143 35.56 -18.80 -5.18
N ASP A 144 36.07 -17.59 -5.42
CA ASP A 144 35.55 -16.30 -4.94
C ASP A 144 35.47 -15.24 -6.06
N TYR A 145 35.60 -13.95 -5.73
CA TYR A 145 35.61 -12.87 -6.72
C TYR A 145 36.73 -13.00 -7.77
N ARG A 146 37.83 -13.71 -7.50
CA ARG A 146 38.95 -13.91 -8.43
C ARG A 146 38.55 -14.82 -9.58
N LEU A 147 37.78 -15.88 -9.30
CA LEU A 147 37.15 -16.71 -10.33
C LEU A 147 36.24 -15.86 -11.22
N ALA A 148 35.50 -14.89 -10.64
CA ALA A 148 34.61 -14.03 -11.42
C ALA A 148 35.35 -13.17 -12.47
N GLU A 149 36.50 -12.57 -12.11
CA GLU A 149 37.33 -11.80 -13.06
C GLU A 149 37.97 -12.69 -14.13
N ALA A 150 38.49 -13.86 -13.74
CA ALA A 150 39.08 -14.80 -14.69
C ALA A 150 38.03 -15.36 -15.67
N LEU A 151 36.85 -15.69 -15.17
CA LEU A 151 35.72 -16.14 -15.97
C LEU A 151 35.25 -15.03 -16.92
N ASP A 152 35.21 -13.76 -16.49
CA ASP A 152 34.84 -12.64 -17.37
C ASP A 152 35.76 -12.56 -18.61
N VAL A 153 37.08 -12.76 -18.41
CA VAL A 153 38.06 -12.82 -19.51
C VAL A 153 37.80 -14.02 -20.41
N ALA A 154 37.63 -15.21 -19.84
CA ALA A 154 37.40 -16.44 -20.60
C ALA A 154 36.11 -16.36 -21.45
N LEU A 155 35.01 -15.86 -20.87
CA LEU A 155 33.74 -15.67 -21.58
C LEU A 155 33.87 -14.61 -22.69
N THR A 156 34.66 -13.55 -22.48
CA THR A 156 34.91 -12.52 -23.51
C THR A 156 35.69 -13.05 -24.70
N ALA A 157 36.61 -13.99 -24.46
CA ALA A 157 37.32 -14.70 -25.53
C ALA A 157 36.37 -15.64 -26.28
N ALA A 158 35.59 -16.43 -25.55
CA ALA A 158 34.63 -17.37 -26.14
C ALA A 158 33.55 -16.69 -26.99
N GLU A 159 32.99 -15.55 -26.56
CA GLU A 159 32.01 -14.77 -27.32
C GLU A 159 32.53 -14.26 -28.69
N ARG A 160 33.84 -14.38 -28.95
CA ARG A 160 34.48 -13.97 -30.21
C ARG A 160 34.85 -15.14 -31.12
N LEU A 161 34.59 -16.37 -30.71
CA LEU A 161 34.80 -17.56 -31.52
C LEU A 161 33.60 -17.84 -32.42
N ASP A 162 33.86 -18.50 -33.54
CA ASP A 162 32.80 -19.04 -34.39
C ASP A 162 32.14 -20.28 -33.72
N PRO A 163 30.90 -20.63 -34.08
CA PRO A 163 30.18 -21.74 -33.45
C PRO A 163 30.91 -23.08 -33.50
N GLU A 164 31.65 -23.38 -34.57
CA GLU A 164 32.42 -24.62 -34.73
C GLU A 164 33.49 -24.77 -33.64
N ASP A 165 34.27 -23.71 -33.39
CA ASP A 165 35.26 -23.67 -32.32
C ASP A 165 34.61 -23.78 -30.93
N LEU A 166 33.45 -23.14 -30.73
CA LEU A 166 32.71 -23.22 -29.47
C LEU A 166 32.24 -24.65 -29.15
N TYR A 167 31.80 -25.41 -30.15
CA TYR A 167 31.36 -26.80 -29.95
C TYR A 167 32.47 -27.69 -29.40
N GLU A 168 33.69 -27.53 -29.90
CA GLU A 168 34.84 -28.26 -29.40
C GLU A 168 35.17 -27.89 -27.96
N LEU A 169 34.72 -26.73 -27.47
CA LEU A 169 34.96 -26.28 -26.10
C LEU A 169 34.00 -26.85 -25.04
N ALA A 170 33.02 -27.67 -25.42
CA ALA A 170 31.98 -28.19 -24.51
C ALA A 170 32.47 -28.80 -23.18
N PRO A 171 33.54 -29.63 -23.16
CA PRO A 171 34.04 -30.21 -21.92
C PRO A 171 34.54 -29.15 -20.94
N TRP A 172 35.18 -28.08 -21.42
CA TRP A 172 35.72 -27.01 -20.58
C TRP A 172 34.63 -26.09 -20.05
N PHE A 173 33.60 -25.80 -20.86
CA PHE A 173 32.40 -25.11 -20.38
C PHE A 173 31.69 -25.88 -19.26
N THR A 174 31.57 -27.20 -19.40
CA THR A 174 30.98 -28.07 -18.37
C THR A 174 31.80 -28.00 -17.07
N HIS A 175 33.13 -28.07 -17.20
CA HIS A 175 34.03 -28.01 -16.04
C HIS A 175 33.94 -26.68 -15.30
N VAL A 176 34.05 -25.55 -16.01
CA VAL A 176 33.98 -24.21 -15.39
C VAL A 176 32.59 -23.90 -14.83
N SER A 177 31.52 -24.42 -15.44
CA SER A 177 30.17 -24.31 -14.89
C SER A 177 30.02 -25.01 -13.54
N GLY A 178 30.61 -26.19 -13.38
CA GLY A 178 30.63 -26.89 -12.10
C GLY A 178 31.38 -26.11 -11.02
N ALA A 179 32.54 -25.53 -11.38
CA ALA A 179 33.31 -24.67 -10.47
C ALA A 179 32.52 -23.41 -10.08
N PHE A 180 31.94 -22.71 -11.05
CA PHE A 180 31.12 -21.51 -10.85
C PHE A 180 29.88 -21.77 -9.97
N ALA A 181 29.22 -22.91 -10.14
CA ALA A 181 28.05 -23.28 -9.36
C ALA A 181 28.35 -23.41 -7.85
N ARG A 182 29.55 -23.90 -7.51
CA ARG A 182 29.99 -24.11 -6.11
C ARG A 182 30.72 -22.91 -5.50
N ALA A 183 31.03 -21.88 -6.29
CA ALA A 183 31.80 -20.73 -5.85
C ALA A 183 30.95 -19.68 -5.13
N ASP A 184 31.51 -19.08 -4.08
CA ASP A 184 30.89 -17.97 -3.33
C ASP A 184 31.23 -16.64 -4.00
N ILE A 185 30.43 -16.29 -5.02
CA ILE A 185 30.66 -15.12 -5.87
C ILE A 185 29.77 -13.97 -5.40
N PRO A 186 30.33 -12.76 -5.18
CA PRO A 186 29.53 -11.62 -4.77
C PRO A 186 28.36 -11.35 -5.72
N ALA A 187 27.19 -11.02 -5.16
CA ALA A 187 25.93 -10.89 -5.88
C ALA A 187 25.97 -9.97 -7.13
N GLY A 188 26.83 -8.95 -7.12
CA GLY A 188 27.02 -8.04 -8.27
C GLY A 188 27.67 -8.69 -9.50
N TYR A 189 28.47 -9.73 -9.32
CA TYR A 189 29.20 -10.42 -10.41
C TYR A 189 28.48 -11.66 -10.92
N ARG A 190 27.82 -12.40 -10.02
CA ARG A 190 27.26 -13.72 -10.32
C ARG A 190 26.18 -13.69 -11.41
N GLY A 191 25.22 -12.78 -11.31
CA GLY A 191 24.11 -12.69 -12.29
C GLY A 191 24.57 -12.44 -13.74
N PRO A 192 25.36 -11.38 -14.01
CA PRO A 192 25.90 -11.12 -15.35
C PRO A 192 26.73 -12.28 -15.92
N LEU A 193 27.59 -12.90 -15.10
CA LEU A 193 28.43 -14.01 -15.53
C LEU A 193 27.62 -15.29 -15.81
N ALA A 194 26.68 -15.63 -14.92
CA ALA A 194 25.78 -16.76 -15.12
C ALA A 194 25.02 -16.63 -16.44
N LYS A 195 24.49 -15.44 -16.75
CA LYS A 195 23.79 -15.19 -18.01
C LYS A 195 24.66 -15.42 -19.25
N ARG A 196 25.91 -14.93 -19.23
CA ARG A 196 26.87 -15.10 -20.35
C ARG A 196 27.30 -16.56 -20.49
N LEU A 197 27.68 -17.20 -19.39
CA LEU A 197 28.07 -18.60 -19.35
C LEU A 197 26.95 -19.50 -19.86
N TRP A 198 25.73 -19.36 -19.34
CA TRP A 198 24.59 -20.18 -19.76
C TRP A 198 24.21 -19.97 -21.23
N ALA A 199 24.34 -18.74 -21.76
CA ALA A 199 24.10 -18.47 -23.18
C ALA A 199 25.12 -19.18 -24.09
N LEU A 200 26.41 -19.14 -23.73
CA LEU A 200 27.45 -19.88 -24.46
C LEU A 200 27.24 -21.39 -24.35
N MET A 201 26.89 -21.90 -23.17
CA MET A 201 26.60 -23.32 -22.99
C MET A 201 25.38 -23.77 -23.79
N GLU A 202 24.36 -22.94 -23.93
CA GLU A 202 23.19 -23.23 -24.77
C GLU A 202 23.55 -23.28 -26.26
N ILE A 203 24.50 -22.45 -26.73
CA ILE A 203 25.03 -22.53 -28.09
C ILE A 203 25.75 -23.86 -28.32
N VAL A 204 26.56 -24.27 -27.33
CA VAL A 204 27.42 -25.46 -27.41
C VAL A 204 26.65 -26.77 -27.26
N ASP A 205 25.75 -26.85 -26.29
CA ASP A 205 24.85 -27.97 -26.10
C ASP A 205 23.49 -27.46 -25.59
N GLU A 206 22.54 -27.32 -26.51
CA GLU A 206 21.20 -26.83 -26.18
C GLU A 206 20.48 -27.74 -25.17
N ALA A 207 20.87 -29.02 -25.05
CA ALA A 207 20.32 -29.98 -24.10
C ALA A 207 21.00 -29.95 -22.71
N PHE A 208 22.16 -29.29 -22.58
CA PHE A 208 22.91 -29.26 -21.32
C PHE A 208 22.30 -28.31 -20.29
N LEU A 209 22.12 -28.77 -19.05
CA LEU A 209 21.63 -27.96 -17.94
C LEU A 209 22.76 -27.66 -16.93
N PRO A 210 23.18 -26.40 -16.77
CA PRO A 210 24.20 -26.01 -15.80
C PRO A 210 23.81 -26.33 -14.36
N ASP A 211 24.76 -26.84 -13.56
CA ASP A 211 24.59 -27.11 -12.12
C ASP A 211 24.13 -25.87 -11.32
N GLY A 212 24.52 -24.67 -11.75
CA GLY A 212 24.09 -23.41 -11.11
C GLY A 212 22.68 -22.95 -11.52
N LEU A 213 22.11 -23.52 -12.59
CA LEU A 213 20.75 -23.25 -13.03
C LEU A 213 19.75 -24.19 -12.32
N MET A 214 20.17 -25.42 -12.05
CA MET A 214 19.39 -26.44 -11.36
C MET A 214 20.03 -26.76 -9.99
N PRO A 215 19.43 -26.32 -8.87
CA PRO A 215 20.01 -26.52 -7.54
C PRO A 215 20.37 -27.99 -7.34
N VAL A 216 21.56 -28.31 -6.84
CA VAL A 216 22.01 -29.71 -6.65
C VAL A 216 21.54 -30.28 -5.31
N SER A 217 21.54 -29.47 -4.25
CA SER A 217 21.27 -29.90 -2.87
C SER A 217 19.89 -29.53 -2.34
N GLU A 218 19.15 -28.61 -2.98
CA GLU A 218 17.88 -28.14 -2.43
C GLU A 218 16.74 -29.13 -2.63
N VAL A 219 16.01 -29.43 -1.55
CA VAL A 219 14.96 -30.47 -1.51
C VAL A 219 13.82 -30.16 -2.48
N TRP A 220 13.42 -28.88 -2.59
CA TRP A 220 12.30 -28.47 -3.45
C TRP A 220 12.54 -28.71 -4.94
N ALA A 221 13.80 -28.73 -5.37
CA ALA A 221 14.18 -28.98 -6.75
C ALA A 221 14.38 -30.47 -7.07
N ALA A 222 14.31 -31.37 -6.08
CA ALA A 222 14.54 -32.80 -6.27
C ALA A 222 13.62 -33.45 -7.33
N PRO A 223 12.29 -33.14 -7.39
CA PRO A 223 11.44 -33.68 -8.46
C PRO A 223 11.90 -33.24 -9.85
N LEU A 224 12.31 -31.98 -10.00
CA LEU A 224 12.80 -31.43 -11.25
C LEU A 224 14.13 -32.08 -11.67
N ARG A 225 15.06 -32.28 -10.72
CA ARG A 225 16.32 -33.02 -10.94
C ARG A 225 16.09 -34.45 -11.40
N ALA A 226 15.22 -35.18 -10.71
CA ALA A 226 14.90 -36.57 -11.06
C ALA A 226 14.30 -36.70 -12.47
N SER A 227 13.56 -35.66 -12.92
CA SER A 227 13.02 -35.62 -14.27
C SER A 227 14.09 -35.35 -15.35
N ALA A 228 15.22 -34.73 -14.99
CA ALA A 228 16.27 -34.37 -15.94
C ALA A 228 17.16 -35.56 -16.35
N SER A 229 17.26 -36.60 -15.53
CA SER A 229 18.15 -37.76 -15.76
C SER A 229 17.61 -38.85 -16.70
N THR A 230 16.43 -38.66 -17.32
CA THR A 230 15.69 -39.74 -18.02
C THR A 230 15.39 -39.53 -19.53
N ALA A 231 15.80 -38.40 -20.14
CA ALA A 231 15.67 -38.02 -21.58
C ALA A 231 14.23 -37.87 -22.16
N PRO A 232 14.00 -37.13 -23.29
CA PRO A 232 14.94 -36.38 -24.15
C PRO A 232 15.34 -35.03 -23.53
N ALA A 233 16.63 -34.72 -23.63
CA ALA A 233 17.29 -33.66 -22.86
C ALA A 233 16.91 -32.23 -23.26
N LEU A 234 16.50 -32.01 -24.52
CA LEU A 234 16.36 -30.67 -25.07
C LEU A 234 15.11 -29.90 -24.60
N GLU A 235 13.92 -30.49 -24.72
CA GLU A 235 12.68 -29.80 -24.34
C GLU A 235 12.60 -29.56 -22.83
N ARG A 236 13.16 -30.46 -22.01
CA ARG A 236 13.31 -30.25 -20.56
C ARG A 236 14.29 -29.13 -20.28
N ALA A 237 15.42 -29.06 -20.98
CA ALA A 237 16.37 -27.95 -20.84
C ALA A 237 15.72 -26.61 -21.18
N ARG A 238 14.98 -26.54 -22.30
CA ARG A 238 14.18 -25.38 -22.69
C ARG A 238 13.15 -25.02 -21.63
N PHE A 239 12.47 -25.99 -21.03
CA PHE A 239 11.52 -25.74 -19.96
C PHE A 239 12.18 -25.10 -18.73
N VAL A 240 13.27 -25.67 -18.23
CA VAL A 240 13.98 -25.14 -17.05
C VAL A 240 14.52 -23.73 -17.33
N ARG A 241 15.14 -23.49 -18.49
CA ARG A 241 15.60 -22.14 -18.88
C ARG A 241 14.43 -21.15 -18.98
N HIS A 242 13.29 -21.58 -19.50
CA HIS A 242 12.07 -20.77 -19.55
C HIS A 242 11.53 -20.40 -18.17
N LEU A 243 11.65 -21.30 -17.17
CA LEU A 243 11.28 -20.99 -15.79
C LEU A 243 12.15 -19.86 -15.22
N VAL A 244 13.47 -19.91 -15.44
CA VAL A 244 14.43 -18.91 -14.95
C VAL A 244 14.33 -17.58 -15.70
N SER A 245 13.79 -17.58 -16.93
CA SER A 245 13.62 -16.35 -17.70
C SER A 245 12.58 -15.37 -17.11
N LEU A 246 11.93 -15.72 -16.00
CA LEU A 246 10.93 -14.89 -15.34
C LEU A 246 11.56 -13.74 -14.52
N SER A 247 11.79 -12.61 -15.19
CA SER A 247 12.37 -11.42 -14.56
C SER A 247 11.36 -10.55 -13.79
N SER A 248 10.07 -10.64 -14.11
CA SER A 248 9.01 -9.82 -13.49
C SER A 248 8.21 -10.56 -12.40
N PRO A 249 7.52 -9.86 -11.48
CA PRO A 249 6.65 -10.50 -10.47
C PRO A 249 5.47 -11.28 -11.07
N ARG A 250 5.03 -10.90 -12.27
CA ARG A 250 3.94 -11.54 -13.03
C ARG A 250 4.43 -11.89 -14.45
N PRO A 251 4.21 -13.11 -14.95
CA PRO A 251 4.58 -13.49 -16.29
C PRO A 251 3.68 -12.84 -17.33
N THR A 252 4.25 -12.59 -18.51
CA THR A 252 3.51 -12.12 -19.68
C THR A 252 2.63 -13.23 -20.26
N ALA A 253 1.63 -12.86 -21.08
CA ALA A 253 0.81 -13.86 -21.80
C ALA A 253 1.64 -14.75 -22.73
N LYS A 254 2.73 -14.23 -23.32
CA LYS A 254 3.69 -15.02 -24.10
C LYS A 254 4.37 -16.06 -23.21
N TRP A 255 4.91 -15.64 -22.07
CA TRP A 255 5.59 -16.54 -21.13
C TRP A 255 4.67 -17.68 -20.67
N ARG A 256 3.40 -17.38 -20.34
CA ARG A 256 2.43 -18.39 -19.88
C ARG A 256 2.15 -19.45 -20.95
N ARG A 257 1.92 -19.02 -22.21
CA ARG A 257 1.67 -19.94 -23.34
C ARG A 257 2.88 -20.84 -23.61
N THR A 258 4.08 -20.27 -23.64
CA THR A 258 5.31 -21.04 -23.83
C THR A 258 5.55 -22.01 -22.67
N CYS A 259 5.28 -21.59 -21.43
CA CYS A 259 5.42 -22.45 -20.24
C CYS A 259 4.50 -23.67 -20.33
N LEU A 260 3.22 -23.48 -20.65
CA LEU A 260 2.27 -24.58 -20.86
C LEU A 260 2.73 -25.52 -21.97
N SER A 261 3.11 -24.97 -23.14
CA SER A 261 3.57 -25.77 -24.27
C SER A 261 4.79 -26.63 -23.94
N LEU A 262 5.79 -26.07 -23.27
CA LEU A 262 7.01 -26.79 -22.88
C LEU A 262 6.72 -27.81 -21.78
N MET A 263 5.90 -27.46 -20.79
CA MET A 263 5.51 -28.36 -19.71
C MET A 263 4.75 -29.58 -20.23
N ASP A 264 3.86 -29.40 -21.21
CA ASP A 264 3.05 -30.47 -21.79
C ASP A 264 3.86 -31.39 -22.71
N ALA A 265 4.79 -30.83 -23.50
CA ALA A 265 5.65 -31.60 -24.40
C ALA A 265 6.45 -32.71 -23.66
N VAL A 266 6.86 -32.44 -22.42
CA VAL A 266 7.63 -33.38 -21.58
C VAL A 266 6.88 -33.90 -20.35
N SER A 267 5.55 -33.71 -20.29
CA SER A 267 4.67 -34.20 -19.22
C SER A 267 5.11 -33.82 -17.79
N LEU A 268 5.47 -32.55 -17.58
CA LEU A 268 6.06 -32.06 -16.32
C LEU A 268 5.06 -31.47 -15.30
N ARG A 269 3.74 -31.60 -15.54
CA ARG A 269 2.70 -31.03 -14.65
C ARG A 269 2.80 -31.54 -13.21
N ASP A 270 2.93 -32.85 -13.03
CA ASP A 270 3.06 -33.45 -11.70
C ASP A 270 4.40 -33.10 -11.04
N THR A 271 5.46 -32.95 -11.84
CA THR A 271 6.78 -32.54 -11.37
C THR A 271 6.75 -31.14 -10.77
N VAL A 272 6.16 -30.15 -11.46
CA VAL A 272 6.06 -28.78 -10.92
C VAL A 272 5.11 -28.71 -9.72
N ALA A 273 4.04 -29.50 -9.70
CA ALA A 273 3.15 -29.61 -8.55
C ALA A 273 3.87 -30.21 -7.32
N ALA A 274 4.74 -31.21 -7.53
CA ALA A 274 5.59 -31.78 -6.49
C ALA A 274 6.64 -30.79 -5.97
N CYS A 275 7.24 -29.98 -6.86
CA CYS A 275 8.14 -28.90 -6.44
C CYS A 275 7.40 -27.84 -5.60
N LEU A 276 6.19 -27.43 -5.99
CA LEU A 276 5.36 -26.49 -5.21
C LEU A 276 4.99 -27.07 -3.84
N ARG A 277 4.63 -28.35 -3.76
CA ARG A 277 4.40 -29.07 -2.50
C ARG A 277 5.62 -28.96 -1.59
N SER A 278 6.79 -29.27 -2.14
CA SER A 278 8.04 -29.26 -1.39
C SER A 278 8.40 -27.85 -0.89
N LEU A 279 8.22 -26.82 -1.72
CA LEU A 279 8.36 -25.41 -1.28
C LEU A 279 7.41 -25.06 -0.12
N ALA A 280 6.17 -25.56 -0.16
CA ALA A 280 5.15 -25.27 0.85
C ALA A 280 5.37 -26.04 2.17
N GLU A 281 5.81 -27.30 2.09
CA GLU A 281 5.70 -28.27 3.19
C GLU A 281 7.04 -28.79 3.70
N ASP A 282 8.01 -29.07 2.83
CA ASP A 282 9.25 -29.77 3.22
C ASP A 282 10.23 -28.78 3.88
N ASP A 283 10.93 -29.20 4.93
CA ASP A 283 11.92 -28.35 5.60
C ASP A 283 13.25 -28.29 4.82
N PRO A 284 13.83 -27.09 4.62
CA PRO A 284 15.12 -26.98 3.98
C PRO A 284 16.22 -27.55 4.89
N PRO A 285 17.33 -28.06 4.33
CA PRO A 285 18.49 -28.46 5.12
C PRO A 285 18.99 -27.26 5.95
N ARG A 286 19.22 -27.47 7.24
CA ARG A 286 19.71 -26.43 8.17
C ARG A 286 21.23 -26.36 8.12
N GLU A 287 21.76 -25.28 7.57
CA GLU A 287 23.16 -24.87 7.75
C GLU A 287 23.20 -23.58 8.58
N GLY A 288 23.73 -23.65 9.81
CA GLY A 288 23.89 -22.48 10.69
C GLY A 288 22.63 -22.03 11.45
N GLU A 289 22.67 -20.79 11.96
CA GLU A 289 21.65 -20.20 12.86
C GLU A 289 20.39 -19.70 12.10
N TYR A 290 20.48 -19.54 10.77
CA TYR A 290 19.37 -19.17 9.89
C TYR A 290 19.40 -20.02 8.60
N GLY A 291 18.28 -20.69 8.29
CA GLY A 291 18.11 -21.43 7.04
C GLY A 291 17.47 -20.58 5.93
N TYR A 292 17.68 -20.97 4.68
CA TYR A 292 16.96 -20.40 3.53
C TYR A 292 15.96 -21.44 3.00
N LEU A 293 14.74 -21.01 2.66
CA LEU A 293 13.78 -21.90 1.98
C LEU A 293 14.22 -22.17 0.53
N VAL A 294 14.74 -21.14 -0.12
CA VAL A 294 15.34 -21.18 -1.45
C VAL A 294 16.65 -20.41 -1.38
N HIS A 295 17.75 -21.00 -1.87
CA HIS A 295 19.02 -20.29 -1.94
C HIS A 295 18.89 -19.04 -2.84
N HIS A 296 19.59 -17.96 -2.51
CA HIS A 296 19.43 -16.67 -3.18
C HIS A 296 19.69 -16.72 -4.69
N ASP A 297 20.49 -17.68 -5.15
CA ASP A 297 20.78 -17.93 -6.57
C ASP A 297 19.63 -18.56 -7.35
N HIS A 298 18.74 -19.28 -6.67
CA HIS A 298 17.72 -20.11 -7.32
C HIS A 298 16.31 -19.53 -7.18
N GLY A 299 16.19 -18.31 -6.66
CA GLY A 299 14.92 -17.62 -6.50
C GLY A 299 14.15 -17.44 -7.82
N ASP A 300 14.85 -17.23 -8.93
CA ASP A 300 14.21 -17.07 -10.25
C ASP A 300 13.59 -18.39 -10.74
N LEU A 301 14.31 -19.51 -10.57
CA LEU A 301 13.77 -20.84 -10.87
C LEU A 301 12.56 -21.15 -9.98
N ALA A 302 12.66 -20.93 -8.67
CA ALA A 302 11.57 -21.20 -7.74
C ALA A 302 10.31 -20.37 -8.06
N ARG A 303 10.48 -19.09 -8.42
CA ARG A 303 9.36 -18.25 -8.91
C ARG A 303 8.76 -18.79 -10.20
N GLY A 304 9.60 -19.24 -11.14
CA GLY A 304 9.17 -19.90 -12.36
C GLY A 304 8.32 -21.15 -12.07
N VAL A 305 8.78 -22.00 -11.14
CA VAL A 305 8.06 -23.19 -10.67
C VAL A 305 6.71 -22.83 -10.05
N VAL A 306 6.64 -21.82 -9.19
CA VAL A 306 5.37 -21.35 -8.59
C VAL A 306 4.35 -20.97 -9.66
N TRP A 307 4.78 -20.24 -10.69
CA TRP A 307 3.90 -19.87 -11.81
C TRP A 307 3.56 -21.06 -12.70
N ALA A 308 4.50 -21.97 -12.96
CA ALA A 308 4.24 -23.17 -13.74
C ALA A 308 3.23 -24.10 -13.03
N ALA A 309 3.37 -24.29 -11.71
CA ALA A 309 2.42 -25.06 -10.90
C ALA A 309 1.03 -24.40 -10.86
N SER A 310 0.97 -23.07 -10.76
CA SER A 310 -0.29 -22.33 -10.86
C SER A 310 -0.97 -22.49 -12.22
N LEU A 311 -0.21 -22.58 -13.32
CA LEU A 311 -0.73 -22.84 -14.66
C LEU A 311 -1.12 -24.31 -14.86
N ALA A 312 -0.39 -25.25 -14.23
CA ALA A 312 -0.73 -26.66 -14.23
C ALA A 312 -2.08 -26.92 -13.53
N GLY A 313 -2.39 -26.14 -12.48
CA GLY A 313 -3.61 -26.27 -11.70
C GLY A 313 -3.54 -27.42 -10.69
N GLY A 314 -4.69 -27.98 -10.34
CA GLY A 314 -4.81 -29.10 -9.40
C GLY A 314 -5.46 -28.73 -8.06
N PRO A 315 -6.05 -29.72 -7.34
CA PRO A 315 -6.96 -29.48 -6.22
C PRO A 315 -6.29 -28.82 -4.99
N GLU A 316 -4.98 -28.97 -4.81
CA GLU A 316 -4.24 -28.44 -3.66
C GLU A 316 -3.42 -27.17 -3.98
N THR A 317 -3.47 -26.70 -5.22
CA THR A 317 -2.58 -25.61 -5.68
C THR A 317 -2.84 -24.31 -4.92
N VAL A 318 -4.10 -23.93 -4.70
CA VAL A 318 -4.46 -22.75 -3.89
C VAL A 318 -3.95 -22.86 -2.46
N GLN A 319 -4.16 -24.00 -1.81
CA GLN A 319 -3.74 -24.25 -0.43
C GLN A 319 -2.20 -24.17 -0.30
N ARG A 320 -1.46 -24.77 -1.23
CA ARG A 320 0.01 -24.75 -1.24
C ARG A 320 0.56 -23.36 -1.52
N LEU A 321 -0.06 -22.58 -2.41
CA LEU A 321 0.31 -21.18 -2.63
C LEU A 321 0.05 -20.30 -1.40
N GLU A 322 -1.08 -20.49 -0.70
CA GLU A 322 -1.35 -19.78 0.57
C GLU A 322 -0.29 -20.12 1.63
N THR A 323 0.04 -21.40 1.76
CA THR A 323 1.06 -21.89 2.71
C THR A 323 2.43 -21.32 2.39
N LEU A 324 2.85 -21.34 1.12
CA LEU A 324 4.11 -20.78 0.67
C LEU A 324 4.19 -19.27 0.91
N ALA A 325 3.13 -18.52 0.61
CA ALA A 325 3.08 -17.07 0.85
C ALA A 325 3.27 -16.71 2.34
N LEU A 326 2.67 -17.48 3.25
CA LEU A 326 2.87 -17.30 4.70
C LEU A 326 4.29 -17.69 5.13
N ARG A 327 4.80 -18.82 4.62
CA ARG A 327 6.11 -19.35 4.98
C ARG A 327 7.23 -18.40 4.56
N ALA A 328 7.18 -17.88 3.34
CA ALA A 328 8.19 -16.99 2.78
C ALA A 328 8.05 -15.52 3.26
N GLY A 329 6.85 -15.08 3.66
CA GLY A 329 6.57 -13.65 3.90
C GLY A 329 6.10 -13.22 5.31
N ALA A 330 5.61 -14.13 6.17
CA ALA A 330 5.11 -13.76 7.50
C ALA A 330 5.74 -14.58 8.64
N ASN A 331 6.04 -15.85 8.39
CA ASN A 331 6.49 -16.81 9.40
C ASN A 331 7.96 -17.20 9.28
N ALA A 332 8.73 -16.58 8.37
CA ALA A 332 10.12 -16.94 8.14
C ALA A 332 10.94 -16.81 9.44
N GLY A 333 10.89 -15.65 10.11
CA GLY A 333 11.59 -15.43 11.39
C GLY A 333 11.16 -16.38 12.52
N SER A 334 9.87 -16.74 12.59
CA SER A 334 9.37 -17.68 13.62
C SER A 334 9.83 -19.13 13.44
N ARG A 335 10.34 -19.48 12.24
CA ARG A 335 10.83 -20.82 11.89
C ARG A 335 12.35 -20.87 11.69
N GLY A 336 13.06 -19.77 12.01
CA GLY A 336 14.49 -19.64 11.76
C GLY A 336 14.86 -19.58 10.27
N LEU A 337 13.93 -19.13 9.42
CA LEU A 337 14.14 -18.94 7.98
C LEU A 337 14.30 -17.46 7.63
N ALA A 338 15.12 -17.15 6.63
CA ALA A 338 15.16 -15.82 6.05
C ALA A 338 13.88 -15.50 5.25
N GLU A 339 13.40 -14.25 5.31
CA GLU A 339 12.26 -13.81 4.50
C GLU A 339 12.62 -13.74 3.01
N ASP A 340 11.78 -14.31 2.15
CA ASP A 340 11.89 -14.18 0.70
C ASP A 340 10.65 -13.47 0.14
N LEU A 341 10.75 -12.15 0.07
CA LEU A 341 9.68 -11.29 -0.42
C LEU A 341 9.35 -11.53 -1.91
N LYS A 342 10.33 -11.98 -2.72
CA LYS A 342 10.12 -12.23 -4.15
C LYS A 342 9.32 -13.52 -4.34
N LEU A 343 9.64 -14.56 -3.58
CA LEU A 343 8.92 -15.83 -3.59
C LEU A 343 7.52 -15.71 -2.99
N ALA A 344 7.39 -15.05 -1.83
CA ALA A 344 6.08 -14.75 -1.23
C ALA A 344 5.19 -13.95 -2.21
N GLY A 345 5.78 -12.95 -2.86
CA GLY A 345 5.10 -12.17 -3.88
C GLY A 345 4.67 -12.98 -5.08
N ALA A 346 5.49 -13.91 -5.57
CA ALA A 346 5.11 -14.82 -6.65
C ALA A 346 3.91 -15.68 -6.27
N ALA A 347 3.88 -16.24 -5.06
CA ALA A 347 2.76 -17.05 -4.56
C ALA A 347 1.45 -16.23 -4.45
N ILE A 348 1.51 -15.01 -3.91
CA ILE A 348 0.36 -14.09 -3.81
C ILE A 348 -0.19 -13.74 -5.20
N ASN A 349 0.70 -13.43 -6.15
CA ASN A 349 0.27 -13.06 -7.50
C ASN A 349 -0.25 -14.27 -8.29
N ALA A 350 0.30 -15.47 -8.06
CA ALA A 350 -0.21 -16.71 -8.60
C ALA A 350 -1.63 -17.01 -8.07
N LEU A 351 -1.88 -16.83 -6.77
CA LEU A 351 -3.25 -16.90 -6.20
C LEU A 351 -4.21 -15.92 -6.87
N GLY A 352 -3.80 -14.65 -7.04
CA GLY A 352 -4.62 -13.66 -7.74
C GLY A 352 -4.89 -13.98 -9.21
N ALA A 353 -4.07 -14.85 -9.82
CA ALA A 353 -4.22 -15.28 -11.20
C ALA A 353 -4.92 -16.64 -11.36
N ALA A 354 -5.09 -17.40 -10.27
CA ALA A 354 -5.70 -18.72 -10.28
C ALA A 354 -7.18 -18.65 -10.65
N ASP A 355 -7.64 -19.66 -11.38
CA ASP A 355 -9.05 -19.84 -11.76
C ASP A 355 -9.74 -20.78 -10.78
N ASP A 356 -9.66 -20.44 -9.50
CA ASP A 356 -10.19 -21.25 -8.40
C ASP A 356 -11.02 -20.35 -7.45
N PRO A 357 -12.27 -20.71 -7.13
CA PRO A 357 -13.11 -19.94 -6.21
C PRO A 357 -12.47 -19.69 -4.83
N GLY A 358 -11.73 -20.66 -4.30
CA GLY A 358 -11.05 -20.60 -3.01
C GLY A 358 -9.87 -19.63 -2.98
N ALA A 359 -9.33 -19.22 -4.13
CA ALA A 359 -8.20 -18.29 -4.19
C ALA A 359 -8.51 -16.93 -3.57
N LEU A 360 -9.74 -16.43 -3.74
CA LEU A 360 -10.17 -15.16 -3.15
C LEU A 360 -10.16 -15.25 -1.62
N GLU A 361 -10.71 -16.33 -1.06
CA GLU A 361 -10.74 -16.56 0.39
C GLU A 361 -9.32 -16.71 0.99
N SER A 362 -8.43 -17.44 0.29
CA SER A 362 -7.01 -17.53 0.66
C SER A 362 -6.34 -16.16 0.70
N LEU A 363 -6.56 -15.31 -0.30
CA LEU A 363 -6.03 -13.94 -0.33
C LEU A 363 -6.56 -13.07 0.82
N TRP A 364 -7.84 -13.25 1.19
CA TRP A 364 -8.45 -12.61 2.36
C TRP A 364 -7.74 -13.00 3.66
N ARG A 365 -7.51 -14.30 3.87
CA ARG A 365 -6.76 -14.82 5.02
C ARG A 365 -5.32 -14.33 5.04
N LEU A 366 -4.64 -14.27 3.89
CA LEU A 366 -3.28 -13.73 3.79
C LEU A 366 -3.21 -12.26 4.16
N ARG A 367 -4.20 -11.45 3.76
CA ARG A 367 -4.25 -10.00 4.05
C ARG A 367 -4.30 -9.68 5.54
N SER A 368 -4.91 -10.55 6.35
CA SER A 368 -4.97 -10.36 7.80
C SER A 368 -3.64 -10.74 8.50
N LYS A 369 -2.95 -11.76 7.98
CA LYS A 369 -1.71 -12.32 8.55
C LYS A 369 -0.44 -11.57 8.12
N ILE A 370 -0.30 -11.18 6.85
CA ILE A 370 0.90 -10.53 6.32
C ILE A 370 0.91 -9.03 6.65
N LYS A 371 1.95 -8.57 7.36
CA LYS A 371 2.12 -7.15 7.75
C LYS A 371 3.07 -6.36 6.85
N HIS A 372 3.96 -7.03 6.12
CA HIS A 372 4.98 -6.38 5.28
C HIS A 372 4.36 -5.48 4.19
N ARG A 373 4.76 -4.20 4.13
CA ARG A 373 4.12 -3.17 3.29
C ARG A 373 4.11 -3.52 1.80
N ALA A 374 5.21 -4.03 1.25
CA ALA A 374 5.30 -4.38 -0.17
C ALA A 374 4.37 -5.55 -0.53
N LEU A 375 4.26 -6.54 0.35
CA LEU A 375 3.39 -7.70 0.15
C LEU A 375 1.91 -7.32 0.31
N ARG A 376 1.57 -6.40 1.22
CA ARG A 376 0.19 -5.87 1.33
C ARG A 376 -0.28 -5.21 0.03
N LYS A 377 0.57 -4.40 -0.61
CA LYS A 377 0.26 -3.80 -1.92
C LYS A 377 0.01 -4.87 -2.99
N GLN A 378 0.80 -5.94 -2.99
CA GLN A 378 0.61 -7.06 -3.92
C GLN A 378 -0.67 -7.84 -3.62
N LEU A 379 -1.01 -8.06 -2.34
CA LEU A 379 -2.26 -8.69 -1.90
C LEU A 379 -3.48 -7.89 -2.34
N ASP A 380 -3.47 -6.57 -2.15
CA ASP A 380 -4.58 -5.71 -2.59
C ASP A 380 -4.78 -5.81 -4.11
N THR A 381 -3.69 -5.85 -4.88
CA THR A 381 -3.75 -6.02 -6.35
C THR A 381 -4.23 -7.43 -6.74
N ALA A 382 -3.79 -8.47 -6.03
CA ALA A 382 -4.20 -9.86 -6.26
C ALA A 382 -5.68 -10.07 -5.93
N LEU A 383 -6.18 -9.47 -4.84
CA LEU A 383 -7.60 -9.48 -4.46
C LEU A 383 -8.46 -8.83 -5.54
N GLN A 384 -8.07 -7.67 -6.06
CA GLN A 384 -8.77 -7.03 -7.17
C GLN A 384 -8.81 -7.91 -8.43
N THR A 385 -7.69 -8.58 -8.73
CA THR A 385 -7.58 -9.47 -9.90
C THR A 385 -8.48 -10.70 -9.76
N ALA A 386 -8.47 -11.35 -8.58
CA ALA A 386 -9.30 -12.51 -8.29
C ALA A 386 -10.80 -12.15 -8.24
N ALA A 387 -11.15 -11.04 -7.59
CA ALA A 387 -12.54 -10.55 -7.51
C ALA A 387 -13.13 -10.28 -8.90
N GLY A 388 -12.39 -9.55 -9.76
CA GLY A 388 -12.84 -9.23 -11.11
C GLY A 388 -13.12 -10.47 -11.97
N ARG A 389 -12.38 -11.57 -11.75
CA ARG A 389 -12.60 -12.85 -12.45
C ARG A 389 -13.86 -13.57 -11.97
N GLN A 390 -14.21 -13.45 -10.69
CA GLN A 390 -15.41 -14.03 -10.11
C GLN A 390 -16.65 -13.16 -10.32
N GLY A 391 -16.58 -12.11 -11.15
CA GLY A 391 -17.69 -11.17 -11.38
C GLY A 391 -17.99 -10.26 -10.18
N ILE A 392 -17.07 -10.18 -9.21
CA ILE A 392 -17.20 -9.35 -8.01
C ILE A 392 -16.65 -7.97 -8.34
N THR A 393 -17.50 -6.95 -8.22
CA THR A 393 -17.08 -5.55 -8.43
C THR A 393 -16.15 -5.08 -7.30
N PRO A 394 -15.31 -4.05 -7.51
CA PRO A 394 -14.52 -3.46 -6.44
C PRO A 394 -15.35 -3.04 -5.22
N ALA A 395 -16.58 -2.56 -5.44
CA ALA A 395 -17.48 -2.15 -4.37
C ALA A 395 -18.02 -3.36 -3.58
N GLN A 396 -18.42 -4.45 -4.26
CA GLN A 396 -18.80 -5.71 -3.61
C GLN A 396 -17.62 -6.33 -2.85
N LEU A 397 -16.40 -6.21 -3.38
CA LEU A 397 -15.19 -6.64 -2.68
C LEU A 397 -15.08 -5.90 -1.35
N VAL A 398 -15.23 -4.58 -1.32
CA VAL A 398 -15.19 -3.76 -0.09
C VAL A 398 -16.28 -4.18 0.90
N GLU A 399 -17.50 -4.49 0.45
CA GLU A 399 -18.58 -4.97 1.33
C GLU A 399 -18.27 -6.31 1.99
N ARG A 400 -17.70 -7.24 1.23
CA ARG A 400 -17.29 -8.57 1.71
C ARG A 400 -16.02 -8.51 2.57
N SER A 401 -15.34 -7.36 2.58
CA SER A 401 -14.07 -7.15 3.25
C SER A 401 -14.17 -6.79 4.73
N VAL A 402 -15.37 -6.39 5.18
CA VAL A 402 -15.51 -5.70 6.46
C VAL A 402 -15.16 -6.68 7.59
N PRO A 403 -14.14 -6.38 8.44
CA PRO A 403 -13.76 -7.31 9.49
C PRO A 403 -14.85 -7.41 10.56
N SER A 404 -15.25 -8.63 10.91
CA SER A 404 -16.19 -8.90 12.01
C SER A 404 -15.56 -8.79 13.40
N HIS A 405 -14.22 -8.78 13.48
CA HIS A 405 -13.45 -8.70 14.73
C HIS A 405 -13.79 -9.80 15.76
N GLY A 406 -14.35 -10.92 15.31
CA GLY A 406 -14.82 -12.00 16.18
C GLY A 406 -16.05 -11.64 17.02
N LEU A 407 -16.74 -10.54 16.70
CA LEU A 407 -18.01 -10.16 17.31
C LEU A 407 -19.10 -11.16 16.88
N ARG A 408 -20.02 -11.46 17.80
CA ARG A 408 -21.25 -12.20 17.53
C ARG A 408 -22.21 -11.33 16.71
N PRO A 409 -23.26 -11.92 16.07
CA PRO A 409 -24.23 -11.16 15.28
C PRO A 409 -24.92 -10.00 16.01
N ASP A 410 -24.99 -10.05 17.34
CA ASP A 410 -25.52 -8.97 18.19
C ASP A 410 -24.52 -7.78 18.36
N GLY A 411 -23.37 -7.82 17.68
CA GLY A 411 -22.34 -6.80 17.74
C GLY A 411 -21.47 -6.85 19.00
N SER A 412 -21.47 -7.98 19.72
CA SER A 412 -20.74 -8.13 20.98
C SER A 412 -19.72 -9.25 21.02
N LEU A 413 -18.71 -9.09 21.86
CA LEU A 413 -17.76 -10.12 22.26
C LEU A 413 -17.61 -10.11 23.77
N GLU A 414 -17.65 -11.30 24.36
CA GLU A 414 -17.47 -11.50 25.80
C GLU A 414 -16.25 -12.35 26.10
N ARG A 415 -15.55 -12.00 27.17
CA ARG A 415 -14.42 -12.74 27.74
C ARG A 415 -14.50 -12.73 29.26
N THR A 416 -14.16 -13.85 29.88
CA THR A 416 -14.11 -13.97 31.34
C THR A 416 -12.69 -13.72 31.81
N LEU A 417 -12.49 -12.74 32.70
CA LEU A 417 -11.22 -12.40 33.35
C LEU A 417 -11.40 -12.53 34.87
N GLY A 418 -10.97 -13.67 35.42
CA GLY A 418 -11.24 -14.04 36.82
C GLY A 418 -12.75 -14.10 37.10
N ALA A 419 -13.21 -13.37 38.13
CA ALA A 419 -14.63 -13.29 38.49
C ALA A 419 -15.44 -12.24 37.69
N HIS A 420 -14.87 -11.66 36.63
CA HIS A 420 -15.50 -10.62 35.84
C HIS A 420 -15.75 -11.06 34.40
N THR A 421 -16.93 -10.74 33.88
CA THR A 421 -17.23 -10.83 32.44
C THR A 421 -16.98 -9.47 31.80
N VAL A 422 -16.07 -9.42 30.83
CA VAL A 422 -15.78 -8.22 30.04
C VAL A 422 -16.49 -8.32 28.70
N ARG A 423 -17.32 -7.33 28.38
CA ARG A 423 -18.10 -7.23 27.14
C ARG A 423 -17.62 -6.05 26.30
N VAL A 424 -17.12 -6.32 25.10
CA VAL A 424 -16.95 -5.32 24.03
C VAL A 424 -18.25 -5.34 23.23
N ALA A 425 -18.91 -4.19 23.05
CA ALA A 425 -20.15 -4.12 22.28
C ALA A 425 -20.24 -2.84 21.45
N VAL A 426 -20.67 -2.98 20.20
CA VAL A 426 -21.14 -1.87 19.37
C VAL A 426 -22.57 -1.53 19.83
N GLN A 427 -22.73 -0.36 20.44
CA GLN A 427 -24.00 0.03 21.04
C GLN A 427 -24.88 0.83 20.08
N ASP A 428 -24.25 1.69 19.30
CA ASP A 428 -24.88 2.50 18.25
C ASP A 428 -23.84 2.78 17.16
N ALA A 429 -24.24 3.48 16.10
CA ALA A 429 -23.40 3.73 14.94
C ALA A 429 -22.14 4.58 15.18
N ALA A 430 -21.93 5.10 16.40
CA ALA A 430 -20.74 5.87 16.78
C ALA A 430 -20.04 5.31 18.04
N THR A 431 -20.71 4.47 18.82
CA THR A 431 -20.28 4.12 20.17
C THR A 431 -19.94 2.64 20.30
N VAL A 432 -18.65 2.37 20.53
CA VAL A 432 -18.15 1.07 21.01
C VAL A 432 -17.85 1.18 22.50
N ARG A 433 -18.50 0.34 23.31
CA ARG A 433 -18.32 0.30 24.76
C ARG A 433 -17.58 -0.96 25.22
N LEU A 434 -16.78 -0.78 26.26
CA LEU A 434 -16.18 -1.83 27.06
C LEU A 434 -16.88 -1.80 28.42
N ALA A 435 -17.55 -2.89 28.79
CA ALA A 435 -18.25 -3.04 30.06
C ALA A 435 -17.69 -4.22 30.85
N PHE A 436 -17.69 -4.10 32.17
CA PHE A 436 -17.19 -5.09 33.12
C PHE A 436 -18.30 -5.45 34.07
N THR A 437 -18.63 -6.74 34.18
CA THR A 437 -19.68 -7.23 35.08
C THR A 437 -19.04 -8.17 36.08
N GLY A 438 -19.13 -7.84 37.37
CA GLY A 438 -18.62 -8.71 38.45
C GLY A 438 -19.56 -9.87 38.76
N ALA A 439 -19.14 -10.75 39.68
CA ALA A 439 -19.95 -11.89 40.13
C ALA A 439 -21.26 -11.48 40.84
N ASP A 440 -21.33 -10.24 41.34
CA ASP A 440 -22.52 -9.62 41.93
C ASP A 440 -23.53 -9.10 40.88
N GLY A 441 -23.21 -9.26 39.59
CA GLY A 441 -24.03 -8.80 38.46
C GLY A 441 -23.94 -7.30 38.18
N LYS A 442 -23.13 -6.52 38.93
CA LYS A 442 -23.02 -5.08 38.72
C LYS A 442 -22.12 -4.75 37.54
N ALA A 443 -22.66 -3.99 36.59
CA ALA A 443 -21.93 -3.51 35.41
C ALA A 443 -21.19 -2.18 35.68
N SER A 444 -19.93 -2.10 35.27
CA SER A 444 -19.09 -0.91 35.31
C SER A 444 -18.52 -0.59 33.94
N LYS A 445 -18.36 0.70 33.63
CA LYS A 445 -17.67 1.19 32.42
C LYS A 445 -16.15 1.31 32.61
N THR A 446 -15.70 1.24 33.86
CA THR A 446 -14.29 1.35 34.23
C THR A 446 -13.79 -0.01 34.68
N ALA A 447 -12.60 -0.40 34.21
CA ALA A 447 -11.97 -1.65 34.60
C ALA A 447 -11.78 -1.70 36.14
N PRO A 448 -12.30 -2.74 36.82
CA PRO A 448 -12.06 -2.98 38.25
C PRO A 448 -10.57 -3.23 38.55
N ALA A 449 -10.13 -2.98 39.78
CA ALA A 449 -8.75 -3.21 40.22
C ALA A 449 -8.33 -4.68 39.99
N ALA A 450 -9.17 -5.64 40.36
CA ALA A 450 -8.93 -7.07 40.13
C ALA A 450 -8.62 -7.43 38.67
N VAL A 451 -9.22 -6.73 37.70
CA VAL A 451 -8.95 -6.93 36.26
C VAL A 451 -7.70 -6.18 35.81
N LYS A 452 -7.46 -4.97 36.34
CA LYS A 452 -6.28 -4.17 36.00
C LYS A 452 -4.98 -4.82 36.48
N ASP A 453 -5.00 -5.39 37.66
CA ASP A 453 -3.79 -5.89 38.32
C ASP A 453 -3.56 -7.38 37.99
N GLY A 454 -4.63 -8.17 37.86
CA GLY A 454 -4.54 -9.61 37.59
C GLY A 454 -4.54 -10.03 36.11
N PHE A 455 -5.01 -9.16 35.20
CA PHE A 455 -5.22 -9.48 33.77
C PHE A 455 -4.86 -8.29 32.86
N ALA A 456 -3.74 -7.64 33.15
CA ALA A 456 -3.33 -6.40 32.49
C ALA A 456 -3.16 -6.56 30.97
N ASP A 457 -2.57 -7.66 30.52
CA ASP A 457 -2.30 -7.93 29.11
C ASP A 457 -3.58 -8.25 28.32
N GLU A 458 -4.48 -9.07 28.87
CA GLU A 458 -5.78 -9.36 28.27
C GLU A 458 -6.65 -8.10 28.22
N LEU A 459 -6.62 -7.28 29.27
CA LEU A 459 -7.29 -5.98 29.28
C LEU A 459 -6.72 -5.05 28.20
N LYS A 460 -5.40 -5.06 27.98
CA LYS A 460 -4.75 -4.29 26.92
C LYS A 460 -5.20 -4.78 25.53
N GLN A 461 -5.28 -6.10 25.32
CA GLN A 461 -5.79 -6.68 24.08
C GLN A 461 -7.26 -6.31 23.82
N LEU A 462 -8.12 -6.39 24.83
CA LEU A 462 -9.54 -6.01 24.70
C LEU A 462 -9.73 -4.52 24.43
N LYS A 463 -8.89 -3.65 25.00
CA LYS A 463 -8.87 -2.21 24.68
C LYS A 463 -8.41 -1.95 23.25
N ALA A 464 -7.41 -2.68 22.76
CA ALA A 464 -6.94 -2.60 21.38
C ALA A 464 -8.04 -3.04 20.41
N LEU A 465 -8.69 -4.18 20.67
CA LEU A 465 -9.84 -4.67 19.92
C LEU A 465 -10.97 -3.62 19.87
N ALA A 466 -11.34 -3.05 21.02
CA ALA A 466 -12.38 -2.00 21.06
C ALA A 466 -11.99 -0.75 20.24
N LYS A 467 -10.70 -0.43 20.13
CA LYS A 467 -10.20 0.67 19.28
C LYS A 467 -10.29 0.30 17.80
N GLU A 468 -9.93 -0.93 17.43
CA GLU A 468 -10.04 -1.44 16.07
C GLU A 468 -11.49 -1.51 15.59
N VAL A 469 -12.39 -2.07 16.40
CA VAL A 469 -13.84 -2.09 16.12
C VAL A 469 -14.38 -0.67 15.93
N ARG A 470 -13.95 0.30 16.75
CA ARG A 470 -14.37 1.71 16.60
C ARG A 470 -13.87 2.31 15.29
N ALA A 471 -12.64 2.01 14.87
CA ALA A 471 -12.11 2.47 13.59
C ALA A 471 -12.89 1.87 12.43
N THR A 472 -13.15 0.55 12.45
CA THR A 472 -13.99 -0.11 11.44
C THR A 472 -15.39 0.47 11.40
N LEU A 473 -16.03 0.69 12.54
CA LEU A 473 -17.37 1.30 12.61
C LEU A 473 -17.40 2.70 11.98
N ALA A 474 -16.40 3.54 12.25
CA ALA A 474 -16.30 4.88 11.67
C ALA A 474 -16.12 4.84 10.15
N THR A 475 -15.26 3.95 9.65
CA THR A 475 -15.07 3.72 8.21
C THR A 475 -16.35 3.20 7.56
N GLU A 476 -17.03 2.24 8.19
CA GLU A 476 -18.28 1.68 7.68
C GLU A 476 -19.40 2.70 7.66
N ARG A 477 -19.50 3.58 8.66
CA ARG A 477 -20.46 4.69 8.66
C ARG A 477 -20.26 5.61 7.47
N ALA A 478 -19.02 6.01 7.19
CA ALA A 478 -18.69 6.87 6.05
C ALA A 478 -18.95 6.17 4.71
N ARG A 479 -18.58 4.88 4.59
CA ARG A 479 -18.85 4.07 3.40
C ARG A 479 -20.34 3.90 3.13
N VAL A 480 -21.14 3.62 4.16
CA VAL A 480 -22.60 3.47 3.98
C VAL A 480 -23.23 4.81 3.64
N GLU A 481 -22.75 5.93 4.19
CA GLU A 481 -23.21 7.26 3.78
C GLU A 481 -22.89 7.56 2.31
N SER A 482 -21.73 7.16 1.80
CA SER A 482 -21.37 7.42 0.39
C SER A 482 -22.30 6.72 -0.60
N LEU A 483 -22.98 5.64 -0.17
CA LEU A 483 -24.02 4.95 -0.96
C LEU A 483 -25.25 5.82 -1.19
N MET A 484 -25.45 6.93 -0.46
CA MET A 484 -26.54 7.87 -0.73
C MET A 484 -26.46 8.48 -2.13
N SER A 485 -25.25 8.60 -2.69
CA SER A 485 -25.03 9.08 -4.05
C SER A 485 -25.13 8.00 -5.14
N ASP A 486 -25.26 6.75 -4.72
CA ASP A 486 -25.23 5.57 -5.59
C ASP A 486 -26.65 4.99 -5.69
N ASP A 487 -27.19 4.84 -6.90
CA ASP A 487 -28.52 4.23 -7.09
C ASP A 487 -28.43 2.71 -7.09
N ARG A 488 -27.72 2.18 -6.09
CA ARG A 488 -27.32 0.79 -6.05
C ARG A 488 -28.40 -0.08 -5.46
N GLU A 489 -28.60 -1.21 -6.13
CA GLU A 489 -29.51 -2.26 -5.71
C GLU A 489 -28.73 -3.52 -5.35
N TRP A 490 -29.23 -4.23 -4.34
CA TRP A 490 -28.71 -5.53 -3.94
C TRP A 490 -29.81 -6.59 -4.05
N PRO A 491 -29.47 -7.82 -4.46
CA PRO A 491 -30.28 -8.98 -4.12
C PRO A 491 -30.50 -9.01 -2.60
N PHE A 492 -31.72 -9.35 -2.16
CA PHE A 492 -32.05 -9.35 -0.73
C PHE A 492 -31.11 -10.22 0.12
N GLY A 493 -30.69 -11.37 -0.41
CA GLY A 493 -29.72 -12.27 0.25
C GLY A 493 -28.39 -11.58 0.55
N ASP A 494 -27.79 -10.93 -0.45
CA ASP A 494 -26.50 -10.23 -0.34
C ASP A 494 -26.59 -9.05 0.64
N TRP A 495 -27.67 -8.26 0.58
CA TRP A 495 -27.89 -7.17 1.53
C TRP A 495 -28.04 -7.69 2.96
N ARG A 496 -28.80 -8.77 3.13
CA ARG A 496 -29.00 -9.38 4.45
C ARG A 496 -27.68 -9.86 5.03
N GLU A 497 -26.90 -10.62 4.26
CA GLU A 497 -25.64 -11.20 4.70
C GLU A 497 -24.57 -10.15 4.99
N HIS A 498 -24.31 -9.24 4.06
CA HIS A 498 -23.15 -8.33 4.14
C HIS A 498 -23.44 -7.00 4.83
N TYR A 499 -24.72 -6.60 4.94
CA TYR A 499 -25.12 -5.39 5.65
C TYR A 499 -25.87 -5.68 6.93
N ARG A 500 -27.06 -6.28 6.86
CA ARG A 500 -27.97 -6.39 8.01
C ARG A 500 -27.41 -7.28 9.13
N ASP A 501 -26.91 -8.45 8.76
CA ASP A 501 -26.52 -9.52 9.70
C ASP A 501 -25.03 -9.40 10.09
N HIS A 502 -24.25 -8.60 9.36
CA HIS A 502 -22.87 -8.30 9.70
C HIS A 502 -22.81 -7.56 11.06
N PRO A 503 -21.95 -7.97 12.02
CA PRO A 503 -21.99 -7.47 13.40
C PRO A 503 -21.67 -5.98 13.57
N ILE A 504 -20.96 -5.37 12.61
CA ILE A 504 -20.61 -3.94 12.64
C ILE A 504 -21.51 -3.14 11.70
N THR A 505 -21.52 -3.52 10.42
CA THR A 505 -22.32 -2.86 9.38
C THR A 505 -23.81 -2.92 9.72
N GLY A 506 -24.27 -4.01 10.34
CA GLY A 506 -25.63 -4.20 10.82
C GLY A 506 -26.09 -3.10 11.78
N VAL A 507 -25.21 -2.66 12.69
CA VAL A 507 -25.54 -1.58 13.64
C VAL A 507 -25.73 -0.24 12.93
N VAL A 508 -24.98 0.01 11.85
CA VAL A 508 -25.14 1.20 11.02
C VAL A 508 -26.46 1.12 10.24
N VAL A 509 -26.72 0.01 9.54
CA VAL A 509 -27.86 -0.07 8.60
C VAL A 509 -29.23 -0.24 9.23
N ARG A 510 -29.33 -0.81 10.44
CA ARG A 510 -30.60 -0.98 11.15
C ARG A 510 -31.25 0.34 11.58
N GLY A 511 -30.45 1.41 11.68
CA GLY A 511 -30.95 2.77 11.95
C GLY A 511 -31.36 3.55 10.69
N LEU A 512 -31.26 2.94 9.51
CA LEU A 512 -31.54 3.56 8.22
C LEU A 512 -32.87 3.05 7.63
N ILE A 513 -33.44 3.88 6.76
CA ILE A 513 -34.60 3.56 5.93
C ILE A 513 -34.09 2.91 4.65
N TRP A 514 -34.70 1.81 4.25
CA TRP A 514 -34.41 1.05 3.03
C TRP A 514 -35.66 0.92 2.19
N GLU A 515 -35.51 0.86 0.88
CA GLU A 515 -36.60 0.49 -0.02
C GLU A 515 -36.49 -1.00 -0.35
N PHE A 516 -37.58 -1.72 -0.18
CA PHE A 516 -37.71 -3.15 -0.48
C PHE A 516 -38.65 -3.34 -1.67
N GLN A 517 -38.19 -4.07 -2.69
CA GLN A 517 -39.00 -4.39 -3.85
C GLN A 517 -39.87 -5.62 -3.58
N GLY A 518 -41.19 -5.42 -3.59
CA GLY A 518 -42.18 -6.49 -3.44
C GLY A 518 -42.31 -7.39 -4.67
N GLY A 519 -43.11 -8.45 -4.57
CA GLY A 519 -43.34 -9.39 -5.67
C GLY A 519 -44.07 -8.77 -6.88
N ASP A 520 -44.74 -7.64 -6.68
CA ASP A 520 -45.39 -6.82 -7.71
C ASP A 520 -44.42 -5.84 -8.40
N GLY A 521 -43.16 -5.79 -7.96
CA GLY A 521 -42.13 -4.87 -8.46
C GLY A 521 -42.15 -3.49 -7.81
N ALA A 522 -43.09 -3.20 -6.90
CA ALA A 522 -43.21 -1.91 -6.23
C ALA A 522 -42.21 -1.78 -5.07
N TRP A 523 -41.65 -0.57 -4.92
CA TRP A 523 -40.70 -0.24 -3.87
C TRP A 523 -41.41 0.31 -2.64
N HIS A 524 -41.11 -0.28 -1.48
CA HIS A 524 -41.69 0.13 -0.20
C HIS A 524 -40.60 0.52 0.78
N ALA A 525 -40.67 1.76 1.29
CA ALA A 525 -39.74 2.23 2.30
C ALA A 525 -40.04 1.61 3.67
N SER A 526 -39.03 1.04 4.32
CA SER A 526 -39.11 0.50 5.68
C SER A 526 -37.74 0.50 6.37
N MET A 527 -37.69 0.54 7.70
CA MET A 527 -36.45 0.30 8.45
C MET A 527 -36.21 -1.19 8.75
N THR A 528 -37.25 -2.01 8.63
CA THR A 528 -37.20 -3.45 8.83
C THR A 528 -37.69 -4.16 7.57
N PRO A 529 -37.06 -5.28 7.19
CA PRO A 529 -37.56 -6.13 6.12
C PRO A 529 -39.04 -6.48 6.35
N PRO A 530 -39.86 -6.53 5.28
CA PRO A 530 -41.21 -7.05 5.37
C PRO A 530 -41.21 -8.56 5.66
N ASP A 531 -42.38 -9.09 6.03
CA ASP A 531 -42.56 -10.53 6.30
C ASP A 531 -42.38 -11.38 5.03
N GLU A 532 -42.81 -10.85 3.88
CA GLU A 532 -42.54 -11.44 2.57
C GLU A 532 -41.10 -11.16 2.15
N THR A 533 -40.43 -12.13 1.52
CA THR A 533 -39.02 -11.98 1.11
C THR A 533 -38.92 -11.04 -0.11
N PRO A 534 -38.28 -9.86 0.02
CA PRO A 534 -38.09 -8.95 -1.10
C PRO A 534 -37.18 -9.52 -2.18
N ALA A 535 -37.37 -9.10 -3.43
CA ALA A 535 -36.44 -9.45 -4.50
C ALA A 535 -35.13 -8.63 -4.40
N ARG A 536 -35.28 -7.31 -4.22
CA ARG A 536 -34.19 -6.35 -4.20
C ARG A 536 -34.33 -5.35 -3.07
N VAL A 537 -33.21 -4.78 -2.68
CA VAL A 537 -33.11 -3.75 -1.64
C VAL A 537 -32.25 -2.61 -2.18
N ARG A 538 -32.62 -1.37 -1.87
CA ARG A 538 -31.76 -0.19 -2.09
C ARG A 538 -31.90 0.79 -0.93
N LEU A 539 -30.91 1.65 -0.76
CA LEU A 539 -30.92 2.65 0.31
C LEU A 539 -31.94 3.74 -0.03
N TRP A 540 -32.89 4.03 0.87
CA TRP A 540 -33.89 5.07 0.64
C TRP A 540 -33.24 6.45 0.58
N HIS A 541 -33.66 7.27 -0.40
CA HIS A 541 -33.22 8.64 -0.57
C HIS A 541 -34.42 9.58 -0.65
N PRO A 542 -34.45 10.70 0.08
CA PRO A 542 -35.64 11.56 0.15
C PRO A 542 -36.01 12.19 -1.21
N ILE A 543 -35.05 12.36 -2.13
CA ILE A 543 -35.33 12.85 -3.49
C ILE A 543 -36.30 11.95 -4.30
N ARG A 544 -36.46 10.68 -3.90
CA ARG A 544 -37.38 9.72 -4.54
C ARG A 544 -38.74 9.66 -3.85
N ASP A 545 -38.92 10.37 -2.74
CA ASP A 545 -40.14 10.34 -1.95
C ASP A 545 -40.91 11.66 -2.06
N THR A 546 -42.19 11.61 -1.76
CA THR A 546 -43.05 12.77 -1.66
C THR A 546 -42.72 13.59 -0.41
N MET A 547 -43.06 14.88 -0.42
CA MET A 547 -42.87 15.74 0.76
C MET A 547 -43.61 15.21 2.00
N ASP A 548 -44.79 14.62 1.82
CA ASP A 548 -45.56 14.03 2.91
C ASP A 548 -44.95 12.72 3.41
N GLY A 549 -44.41 11.89 2.50
CA GLY A 549 -43.61 10.71 2.88
C GLY A 549 -42.37 11.08 3.69
N ILE A 550 -41.62 12.11 3.25
CA ILE A 550 -40.46 12.64 3.99
C ILE A 550 -40.86 13.13 5.38
N ARG A 551 -41.97 13.89 5.50
CA ARG A 551 -42.48 14.39 6.79
C ARG A 551 -42.87 13.24 7.71
N ALA A 552 -43.59 12.25 7.21
CA ALA A 552 -43.98 11.06 7.96
C ALA A 552 -42.77 10.27 8.48
N TRP A 553 -41.72 10.13 7.66
CA TRP A 553 -40.46 9.53 8.10
C TRP A 553 -39.76 10.33 9.20
N ARG A 554 -39.68 11.67 9.05
CA ARG A 554 -39.09 12.55 10.07
C ARG A 554 -39.84 12.46 11.41
N GLU A 555 -41.16 12.39 11.38
CA GLU A 555 -41.99 12.20 12.56
C GLU A 555 -41.74 10.84 13.21
N ARG A 556 -41.81 9.76 12.43
CA ARG A 556 -41.56 8.40 12.92
C ARG A 556 -40.19 8.26 13.57
N ILE A 557 -39.14 8.80 12.96
CA ILE A 557 -37.76 8.76 13.50
C ILE A 557 -37.70 9.43 14.88
N VAL A 558 -38.33 10.59 15.04
CA VAL A 558 -38.33 11.35 16.30
C VAL A 558 -39.20 10.67 17.36
N GLU A 559 -40.39 10.18 16.99
CA GLU A 559 -41.31 9.48 17.89
C GLU A 559 -40.70 8.19 18.45
N GLN A 560 -40.08 7.39 17.58
CA GLN A 560 -39.40 6.15 17.95
C GLN A 560 -38.03 6.39 18.60
N ARG A 561 -37.60 7.65 18.72
CA ARG A 561 -36.27 8.06 19.22
C ARG A 561 -35.11 7.33 18.52
N VAL A 562 -35.26 7.10 17.23
CA VAL A 562 -34.21 6.50 16.39
C VAL A 562 -33.13 7.54 16.13
N ARG A 563 -31.87 7.21 16.39
CA ARG A 563 -30.73 8.04 16.00
C ARG A 563 -30.13 7.48 14.72
N GLN A 564 -30.35 8.17 13.60
CA GLN A 564 -29.77 7.76 12.32
C GLN A 564 -28.25 7.95 12.34
N PRO A 565 -27.47 7.04 11.72
CA PRO A 565 -26.01 7.11 11.69
C PRO A 565 -25.49 8.37 10.96
N PHE A 566 -26.27 8.89 10.02
CA PHE A 566 -26.08 10.14 9.30
C PHE A 566 -27.45 10.72 8.93
N LYS A 567 -27.52 11.96 8.45
CA LYS A 567 -28.77 12.58 7.99
C LYS A 567 -29.31 11.82 6.77
N GLN A 568 -30.39 11.07 6.96
CA GLN A 568 -31.11 10.39 5.88
C GLN A 568 -32.54 10.95 5.72
N ALA A 569 -33.41 10.80 6.73
CA ALA A 569 -34.76 11.38 6.71
C ALA A 569 -34.73 12.92 6.74
N PHE A 570 -33.72 13.45 7.41
CA PHE A 570 -33.41 14.88 7.50
C PHE A 570 -32.33 15.30 6.50
N ARG A 571 -32.10 14.53 5.43
CA ARG A 571 -31.11 14.91 4.42
C ARG A 571 -31.62 16.09 3.59
N GLU A 572 -30.71 17.03 3.35
CA GLU A 572 -30.90 18.15 2.45
C GLU A 572 -31.08 17.64 1.00
N ILE A 573 -32.02 18.22 0.24
CA ILE A 573 -32.21 17.92 -1.18
C ILE A 573 -31.87 19.18 -1.98
N TYR A 574 -31.01 19.05 -2.98
CA TYR A 574 -30.71 20.12 -3.92
C TYR A 574 -31.23 19.73 -5.30
N LEU A 575 -32.15 20.53 -5.82
CA LEU A 575 -32.65 20.43 -7.19
C LEU A 575 -31.96 21.48 -8.06
N LEU A 576 -31.92 21.24 -9.36
CA LEU A 576 -31.47 22.21 -10.34
C LEU A 576 -32.37 23.45 -10.27
N THR A 577 -31.76 24.64 -10.23
CA THR A 577 -32.50 25.91 -10.22
C THR A 577 -32.53 26.55 -11.61
N PRO A 578 -33.45 27.49 -11.89
CA PRO A 578 -33.48 28.22 -13.16
C PRO A 578 -32.15 28.93 -13.49
N ALA A 579 -31.43 29.42 -12.48
CA ALA A 579 -30.12 30.03 -12.68
C ALA A 579 -29.07 29.03 -13.19
N GLU A 580 -29.16 27.77 -12.76
CA GLU A 580 -28.26 26.69 -13.21
C GLU A 580 -28.66 26.13 -14.58
N GLU A 581 -29.95 26.22 -14.94
CA GLU A 581 -30.42 25.96 -16.30
C GLU A 581 -29.88 27.01 -17.28
N GLU A 582 -29.76 28.27 -16.86
CA GLU A 582 -29.20 29.36 -17.68
C GLU A 582 -27.69 29.23 -17.87
N THR A 583 -26.93 28.92 -16.82
CA THR A 583 -25.46 28.73 -16.92
C THR A 583 -25.08 27.42 -17.62
N GLY A 584 -25.94 26.41 -17.56
CA GLY A 584 -25.87 25.15 -18.30
C GLY A 584 -24.80 24.16 -17.82
N THR A 585 -23.56 24.60 -17.61
CA THR A 585 -22.40 23.72 -17.34
C THR A 585 -21.76 23.91 -15.96
N TYR A 586 -22.18 24.93 -15.20
CA TYR A 586 -21.63 25.22 -13.88
C TYR A 586 -22.67 25.85 -12.95
N SER A 587 -22.56 25.63 -11.65
CA SER A 587 -23.39 26.26 -10.63
C SER A 587 -22.60 27.30 -9.85
N ASN A 588 -23.13 28.51 -9.73
CA ASN A 588 -22.58 29.59 -8.89
C ASN A 588 -23.24 29.65 -7.50
N ARG A 589 -24.07 28.66 -7.14
CA ARG A 589 -24.84 28.67 -5.87
C ARG A 589 -23.99 28.85 -4.62
N PHE A 590 -22.73 28.43 -4.70
CA PHE A 590 -21.77 28.46 -3.59
C PHE A 590 -20.52 29.29 -3.93
N ALA A 591 -20.59 30.14 -4.95
CA ALA A 591 -19.49 31.03 -5.31
C ALA A 591 -19.44 32.25 -4.37
N ALA A 592 -18.28 32.90 -4.31
CA ALA A 592 -18.02 34.14 -3.59
C ALA A 592 -18.14 34.09 -2.04
N HIS A 593 -18.08 32.90 -1.43
CA HIS A 593 -17.91 32.80 0.03
C HIS A 593 -16.44 32.85 0.43
N ILE A 594 -16.14 33.62 1.49
CA ILE A 594 -14.83 33.64 2.14
C ILE A 594 -14.79 32.57 3.24
N VAL A 595 -13.82 31.66 3.13
CA VAL A 595 -13.67 30.48 3.97
C VAL A 595 -12.27 30.33 4.55
N ARG A 596 -12.14 29.71 5.73
CA ARG A 596 -10.85 29.37 6.33
C ARG A 596 -10.21 28.19 5.58
N TYR A 597 -9.20 28.48 4.78
CA TYR A 597 -8.68 27.54 3.79
C TYR A 597 -8.14 26.24 4.39
N ARG A 598 -7.37 26.31 5.49
CA ARG A 598 -6.85 25.10 6.16
C ARG A 598 -7.95 24.16 6.66
N ARG A 599 -9.09 24.70 7.10
CA ARG A 599 -10.25 23.89 7.52
C ARG A 599 -10.96 23.30 6.31
N LEU A 600 -11.16 24.09 5.25
CA LEU A 600 -11.71 23.63 3.99
C LEU A 600 -10.92 22.43 3.43
N TYR A 601 -9.60 22.57 3.34
CA TYR A 601 -8.73 21.50 2.84
C TYR A 601 -8.77 20.23 3.70
N ALA A 602 -8.87 20.36 5.02
CA ALA A 602 -9.04 19.21 5.91
C ALA A 602 -10.38 18.51 5.69
N LEU A 603 -11.45 19.28 5.48
CA LEU A 603 -12.79 18.78 5.27
C LEU A 603 -12.96 18.09 3.90
N PHE A 604 -12.27 18.56 2.86
CA PHE A 604 -12.16 17.84 1.58
C PHE A 604 -11.64 16.41 1.81
N LYS A 605 -10.52 16.27 2.54
CA LYS A 605 -9.93 14.95 2.84
C LYS A 605 -10.88 14.07 3.66
N GLU A 606 -11.57 14.66 4.64
CA GLU A 606 -12.53 13.93 5.47
C GLU A 606 -13.71 13.40 4.66
N ARG A 607 -14.20 14.16 3.67
CA ARG A 607 -15.27 13.75 2.75
C ARG A 607 -14.79 12.94 1.54
N GLY A 608 -13.49 12.63 1.46
CA GLY A 608 -12.93 11.84 0.35
C GLY A 608 -12.72 12.62 -0.96
N TRP A 609 -12.79 13.95 -0.93
CA TRP A 609 -12.48 14.80 -2.06
C TRP A 609 -10.97 14.96 -2.22
N GLN A 610 -10.50 14.96 -3.48
CA GLN A 610 -9.11 15.16 -3.85
C GLN A 610 -8.89 16.62 -4.22
N ALA A 611 -7.94 17.28 -3.55
CA ALA A 611 -7.56 18.65 -3.85
C ALA A 611 -6.04 18.82 -3.70
N ASN A 612 -5.44 19.65 -4.55
CA ASN A 612 -4.13 20.25 -4.30
C ASN A 612 -4.22 21.23 -3.13
N PHE A 613 -3.08 21.53 -2.50
CA PHE A 613 -3.05 22.50 -1.41
C PHE A 613 -2.73 23.90 -1.94
N LEU A 614 -3.58 24.91 -1.81
CA LEU A 614 -3.25 26.27 -2.24
C LEU A 614 -1.92 26.78 -1.66
N GLY A 615 -1.10 27.39 -2.51
CA GLY A 615 0.21 27.96 -2.14
C GLY A 615 1.01 28.47 -3.34
N ARG A 616 2.12 29.17 -3.08
CA ARG A 616 3.00 29.76 -4.12
C ARG A 616 4.00 28.73 -4.71
N TYR A 617 3.50 27.57 -5.14
CA TYR A 617 4.29 26.57 -5.86
C TYR A 617 3.60 26.21 -7.18
N GLU A 618 4.29 25.53 -8.09
CA GLU A 618 3.75 25.18 -9.40
C GLU A 618 2.45 24.34 -9.25
N GLY A 619 1.33 24.87 -9.78
CA GLY A 619 -0.01 24.29 -9.62
C GLY A 619 -0.73 24.61 -8.30
N GLY A 620 -0.11 25.34 -7.38
CA GLY A 620 -0.71 25.77 -6.09
C GLY A 620 -1.68 26.95 -6.18
N HIS A 621 -1.86 27.54 -7.37
CA HIS A 621 -2.84 28.60 -7.64
C HIS A 621 -4.14 28.08 -8.29
N ASN A 622 -4.19 26.81 -8.71
CA ASN A 622 -5.37 26.21 -9.35
C ASN A 622 -6.19 25.46 -8.29
N GLY A 623 -6.96 26.14 -7.45
CA GLY A 623 -7.73 25.45 -6.41
C GLY A 623 -8.91 24.71 -7.00
N GLU A 624 -8.80 23.39 -7.05
CA GLU A 624 -9.85 22.51 -7.55
C GLU A 624 -9.95 21.29 -6.65
N ALA A 625 -11.10 21.13 -6.00
CA ALA A 625 -11.43 19.95 -5.23
C ALA A 625 -12.34 19.05 -6.06
N ARG A 626 -12.05 17.75 -6.12
CA ARG A 626 -12.79 16.77 -6.93
C ARG A 626 -13.34 15.64 -6.05
N GLY A 627 -14.64 15.40 -6.12
CA GLY A 627 -15.32 14.30 -5.44
C GLY A 627 -15.96 13.34 -6.44
N GLU A 628 -15.87 12.03 -6.20
CA GLU A 628 -16.52 11.00 -7.03
C GLU A 628 -17.88 10.58 -6.44
N PHE A 629 -18.88 10.43 -7.29
CA PHE A 629 -20.27 10.15 -6.96
C PHE A 629 -20.86 9.10 -7.91
N GLY A 630 -22.01 8.50 -7.55
CA GLY A 630 -22.70 7.51 -8.40
C GLY A 630 -21.83 6.31 -8.74
N GLY A 631 -21.23 5.68 -7.73
CA GLY A 631 -20.36 4.52 -7.92
C GLY A 631 -19.01 4.82 -8.60
N GLY A 632 -18.63 6.09 -8.72
CA GLY A 632 -17.40 6.54 -9.40
C GLY A 632 -17.59 6.83 -10.89
N GLU A 633 -18.83 6.88 -11.37
CA GLU A 633 -19.16 7.26 -12.75
C GLU A 633 -19.19 8.78 -12.95
N TRP A 634 -19.46 9.54 -11.88
CA TRP A 634 -19.59 10.99 -11.91
C TRP A 634 -18.55 11.64 -11.00
N ARG A 635 -18.09 12.83 -11.39
CA ARG A 635 -17.18 13.64 -10.60
C ARG A 635 -17.71 15.06 -10.51
N ALA A 636 -17.75 15.60 -9.30
CA ALA A 636 -18.02 17.01 -9.06
C ALA A 636 -16.69 17.73 -8.82
N CYS A 637 -16.55 18.92 -9.40
CA CYS A 637 -15.38 19.78 -9.29
C CYS A 637 -15.79 21.10 -8.65
N PHE A 638 -15.19 21.41 -7.50
CA PHE A 638 -15.45 22.63 -6.74
C PHE A 638 -14.22 23.54 -6.76
N TYR A 639 -14.40 24.71 -7.38
CA TYR A 639 -13.32 25.68 -7.60
C TYR A 639 -13.18 26.63 -6.42
N HIS A 640 -11.95 27.02 -6.12
CA HIS A 640 -11.62 27.96 -5.05
C HIS A 640 -10.27 28.64 -5.30
N ASP A 641 -10.14 29.88 -4.88
CA ASP A 641 -8.95 30.70 -5.08
C ASP A 641 -8.44 31.30 -3.76
N PRO A 642 -7.14 31.65 -3.65
CA PRO A 642 -6.64 32.41 -2.52
C PRO A 642 -7.39 33.74 -2.36
N ALA A 643 -7.92 34.04 -1.16
CA ALA A 643 -8.58 35.32 -0.86
C ALA A 643 -7.63 36.37 -0.25
N ASP A 644 -6.47 35.92 0.21
CA ASP A 644 -5.41 36.74 0.79
C ASP A 644 -4.05 36.44 0.14
N GLU A 645 -3.18 37.45 0.15
CA GLU A 645 -1.79 37.28 -0.27
C GLU A 645 -0.98 36.74 0.91
N ALA A 646 -0.50 35.51 0.79
CA ALA A 646 0.37 34.89 1.79
C ALA A 646 1.65 34.34 1.14
N ASP A 647 2.75 34.31 1.89
CA ASP A 647 4.06 33.86 1.40
C ASP A 647 4.11 32.34 1.14
N TRP A 648 3.39 31.55 1.95
CA TRP A 648 3.45 30.08 1.90
C TRP A 648 2.10 29.42 1.57
N ALA A 649 1.06 29.80 2.30
CA ALA A 649 -0.29 29.27 2.13
C ALA A 649 -1.30 30.33 2.56
N PRO A 650 -2.40 30.53 1.80
CA PRO A 650 -3.41 31.50 2.17
C PRO A 650 -4.10 31.09 3.48
N GLU A 651 -4.45 32.08 4.31
CA GLU A 651 -5.31 31.83 5.46
C GLU A 651 -6.76 31.60 5.01
N TYR A 652 -7.18 32.32 3.98
CA TYR A 652 -8.53 32.37 3.47
C TYR A 652 -8.60 31.99 1.98
N ALA A 653 -9.67 31.32 1.59
CA ALA A 653 -10.00 31.10 0.19
C ALA A 653 -11.34 31.75 -0.14
N SER A 654 -11.47 32.21 -1.39
CA SER A 654 -12.75 32.51 -2.00
C SER A 654 -13.22 31.26 -2.73
N THR A 655 -14.47 30.88 -2.51
CA THR A 655 -15.11 29.78 -3.22
C THR A 655 -15.63 30.26 -4.57
N ASP A 656 -15.73 29.35 -5.53
CA ASP A 656 -16.20 29.63 -6.89
C ASP A 656 -17.13 28.50 -7.37
N GLN A 657 -17.37 28.43 -8.67
CA GLN A 657 -18.30 27.53 -9.33
C GLN A 657 -18.13 26.04 -8.97
N VAL A 658 -19.23 25.29 -9.13
CA VAL A 658 -19.27 23.81 -9.12
C VAL A 658 -19.55 23.30 -10.52
N ARG A 659 -18.78 22.32 -10.99
CA ARG A 659 -18.93 21.65 -12.29
C ARG A 659 -19.06 20.15 -12.12
N PHE A 660 -19.56 19.47 -13.15
CA PHE A 660 -19.69 18.01 -13.16
C PHE A 660 -19.05 17.43 -14.41
N GLU A 661 -18.48 16.24 -14.23
CA GLU A 661 -17.90 15.44 -15.30
C GLU A 661 -18.41 14.00 -15.20
N ARG A 662 -18.47 13.33 -16.35
CA ARG A 662 -18.78 11.90 -16.46
C ARG A 662 -17.55 11.13 -16.91
N ARG A 663 -17.38 9.94 -16.34
CA ARG A 663 -16.26 9.05 -16.68
C ARG A 663 -16.38 8.55 -18.12
N GLN A 664 -15.30 8.70 -18.89
CA GLN A 664 -15.17 8.16 -20.26
C GLN A 664 -13.88 7.37 -20.39
N GLY A 665 -13.98 6.03 -20.34
CA GLY A 665 -12.84 5.13 -20.34
C GLY A 665 -11.91 5.36 -19.14
N ARG A 666 -10.71 5.90 -19.39
CA ARG A 666 -9.74 6.30 -18.34
C ARG A 666 -9.76 7.80 -18.02
N GLY A 667 -10.52 8.60 -18.76
CA GLY A 667 -10.62 10.05 -18.60
C GLY A 667 -11.97 10.49 -18.04
N TRP A 668 -12.14 11.82 -18.01
CA TRP A 668 -13.33 12.52 -17.55
C TRP A 668 -13.72 13.55 -18.61
N ALA A 669 -15.03 13.79 -18.77
CA ALA A 669 -15.56 14.76 -19.71
C ALA A 669 -16.61 15.61 -19.03
N ASP A 670 -16.55 16.94 -19.21
CA ASP A 670 -17.55 17.88 -18.71
C ASP A 670 -18.94 17.52 -19.24
N VAL A 671 -19.95 17.71 -18.38
CA VAL A 671 -21.35 17.43 -18.69
C VAL A 671 -22.23 18.64 -18.35
N PRO A 672 -23.28 18.92 -19.14
CA PRO A 672 -24.34 19.84 -18.73
C PRO A 672 -24.96 19.42 -17.40
N LEU A 673 -25.30 20.39 -16.54
CA LEU A 673 -25.92 20.12 -15.24
C LEU A 673 -27.25 19.37 -15.36
N ALA A 674 -27.99 19.62 -16.45
CA ALA A 674 -29.26 18.94 -16.75
C ALA A 674 -29.11 17.43 -17.02
N ASP A 675 -27.91 16.98 -17.42
CA ASP A 675 -27.62 15.57 -17.69
C ASP A 675 -27.13 14.81 -16.44
N VAL A 676 -26.85 15.52 -15.35
CA VAL A 676 -26.39 14.93 -14.08
C VAL A 676 -27.58 14.29 -13.35
N PRO A 677 -27.48 13.02 -12.90
CA PRO A 677 -28.54 12.40 -12.13
C PRO A 677 -28.92 13.23 -10.89
N PRO A 678 -30.22 13.45 -10.59
CA PRO A 678 -30.64 14.31 -9.49
C PRO A 678 -30.05 13.92 -8.13
N VAL A 679 -29.91 12.61 -7.87
CA VAL A 679 -29.25 12.09 -6.66
C VAL A 679 -27.79 12.54 -6.61
N VAL A 680 -27.03 12.36 -7.71
CA VAL A 680 -25.62 12.77 -7.79
C VAL A 680 -25.46 14.27 -7.59
N PHE A 681 -26.27 15.08 -8.28
CA PHE A 681 -26.26 16.53 -8.13
C PHE A 681 -26.55 16.94 -6.68
N SER A 682 -27.62 16.38 -6.09
CA SER A 682 -28.01 16.68 -4.71
C SER A 682 -26.91 16.35 -3.70
N GLU A 683 -26.28 15.19 -3.85
CA GLU A 683 -25.26 14.71 -2.92
C GLU A 683 -23.94 15.47 -3.04
N ALA A 684 -23.54 15.84 -4.26
CA ALA A 684 -22.38 16.69 -4.49
C ALA A 684 -22.59 18.10 -3.95
N MET A 685 -23.74 18.72 -4.24
CA MET A 685 -24.07 20.06 -3.74
C MET A 685 -24.21 20.09 -2.22
N ARG A 686 -24.63 18.98 -1.61
CA ARG A 686 -24.65 18.81 -0.15
C ARG A 686 -23.26 18.82 0.47
N ASP A 687 -22.29 18.18 -0.18
CA ASP A 687 -20.88 18.25 0.25
C ASP A 687 -20.34 19.68 0.13
N VAL A 688 -20.64 20.38 -0.98
CA VAL A 688 -20.21 21.77 -1.16
C VAL A 688 -20.85 22.72 -0.14
N ASP A 689 -22.15 22.57 0.15
CA ASP A 689 -22.82 23.33 1.23
C ASP A 689 -22.17 23.07 2.59
N LEU A 690 -21.81 21.81 2.89
CA LEU A 690 -21.09 21.48 4.11
C LEU A 690 -19.72 22.19 4.15
N PHE A 691 -18.97 22.17 3.05
CA PHE A 691 -17.68 22.83 2.93
C PHE A 691 -17.79 24.32 3.24
N VAL A 692 -18.68 25.02 2.53
CA VAL A 692 -18.91 26.46 2.70
C VAL A 692 -19.44 26.76 4.10
N GLY A 693 -20.49 26.06 4.53
CA GLY A 693 -21.20 26.32 5.78
C GLY A 693 -20.36 26.09 7.04
N VAL A 694 -19.41 25.14 7.03
CA VAL A 694 -18.53 24.88 8.18
C VAL A 694 -17.32 25.81 8.21
N THR A 695 -16.85 26.25 7.04
CA THR A 695 -15.56 26.93 6.93
C THR A 695 -15.70 28.43 6.69
N SER A 696 -16.90 28.93 6.41
CA SER A 696 -17.15 30.36 6.23
C SER A 696 -16.80 31.17 7.47
N ILE A 697 -16.16 32.31 7.24
CA ILE A 697 -15.82 33.27 8.31
C ILE A 697 -17.06 33.81 9.02
N ALA A 698 -18.24 33.79 8.38
CA ALA A 698 -19.53 34.20 8.95
C ALA A 698 -20.01 33.33 10.14
N THR A 699 -19.34 32.20 10.39
CA THR A 699 -19.60 31.35 11.55
C THR A 699 -18.72 31.66 12.77
N ASP A 700 -17.72 32.54 12.61
CA ASP A 700 -16.80 32.94 13.67
C ASP A 700 -17.42 34.08 14.49
N ALA A 701 -17.78 33.77 15.74
CA ALA A 701 -18.44 34.69 16.66
C ALA A 701 -17.53 35.82 17.17
N GLU A 702 -16.20 35.65 17.08
CA GLU A 702 -15.18 36.59 17.55
C GLU A 702 -14.55 37.41 16.42
N TRP A 703 -15.07 37.31 15.19
CA TRP A 703 -14.43 37.90 14.01
C TRP A 703 -14.17 39.41 14.16
N THR A 704 -15.16 40.16 14.64
CA THR A 704 -15.06 41.62 14.85
C THR A 704 -14.09 42.01 15.96
N ASP A 705 -13.81 41.13 16.91
CA ASP A 705 -12.96 41.42 18.07
C ASP A 705 -11.46 41.29 17.73
N ARG A 706 -11.12 40.69 16.57
CA ARG A 706 -9.73 40.51 16.11
C ARG A 706 -9.18 41.69 15.31
N GLY A 707 -9.98 42.73 15.06
CA GLY A 707 -9.56 43.93 14.32
C GLY A 707 -9.38 43.72 12.82
N GLU A 708 -9.88 42.62 12.25
CA GLU A 708 -9.77 42.30 10.82
C GLU A 708 -10.86 43.03 10.00
N ASP A 709 -10.52 44.19 9.44
CA ASP A 709 -11.48 45.03 8.69
C ASP A 709 -11.72 44.54 7.24
N ARG A 710 -10.79 43.73 6.69
CA ARG A 710 -10.76 43.33 5.26
C ARG A 710 -12.03 42.60 4.78
N PHE A 711 -12.68 41.82 5.64
CA PHE A 711 -13.92 41.09 5.33
C PHE A 711 -15.10 41.42 6.27
N ALA A 712 -15.01 42.52 7.02
CA ALA A 712 -16.03 42.89 8.00
C ALA A 712 -17.41 43.16 7.37
N ALA A 713 -17.45 43.70 6.15
CA ALA A 713 -18.69 43.90 5.39
C ALA A 713 -19.36 42.57 5.03
N TYR A 714 -18.61 41.62 4.46
CA TYR A 714 -19.09 40.27 4.13
C TYR A 714 -19.61 39.55 5.40
N TRP A 715 -18.87 39.63 6.51
CA TRP A 715 -19.26 38.97 7.76
C TRP A 715 -20.60 39.52 8.28
N ARG A 716 -20.79 40.85 8.27
CA ARG A 716 -22.02 41.49 8.76
C ARG A 716 -23.25 41.09 7.95
N GLU A 717 -23.11 41.00 6.62
CA GLU A 717 -24.20 40.59 5.73
C GLU A 717 -24.54 39.10 5.85
N THR A 718 -23.51 38.24 5.95
CA THR A 718 -23.70 36.78 5.86
C THR A 718 -24.10 36.15 7.21
N THR A 719 -23.67 36.70 8.34
CA THR A 719 -23.84 36.08 9.68
C THR A 719 -25.31 35.89 10.10
N PHE A 720 -26.19 36.80 9.66
CA PHE A 720 -27.63 36.80 9.95
C PHE A 720 -28.48 36.79 8.68
N GLY A 721 -27.90 36.37 7.55
CA GLY A 721 -28.56 36.27 6.24
C GLY A 721 -29.59 35.14 6.18
N GLU A 722 -30.07 34.84 4.98
CA GLU A 722 -31.06 33.77 4.76
C GLU A 722 -30.55 32.38 5.16
N LEU A 723 -31.48 31.48 5.50
CA LEU A 723 -31.12 30.12 5.91
C LEU A 723 -30.61 29.31 4.72
N THR A 724 -29.45 28.67 4.90
CA THR A 724 -28.99 27.62 3.98
C THR A 724 -29.88 26.37 4.12
N ALA A 725 -29.84 25.46 3.14
CA ALA A 725 -30.64 24.24 3.16
C ALA A 725 -30.36 23.38 4.42
N ASN A 726 -29.11 23.35 4.88
CA ASN A 726 -28.73 22.67 6.13
C ASN A 726 -29.32 23.37 7.37
N ALA A 727 -29.41 24.69 7.38
CA ALA A 727 -30.07 25.43 8.45
C ALA A 727 -31.59 25.20 8.48
N GLU A 728 -32.24 25.07 7.31
CA GLU A 728 -33.64 24.67 7.21
C GLU A 728 -33.90 23.25 7.74
N VAL A 729 -32.99 22.30 7.46
CA VAL A 729 -33.04 20.96 8.05
C VAL A 729 -32.96 21.02 9.57
N ARG A 730 -32.08 21.87 10.13
CA ARG A 730 -31.98 22.07 11.59
C ARG A 730 -33.25 22.68 12.15
N ARG A 731 -33.85 23.66 11.46
CA ARG A 731 -35.16 24.24 11.80
C ARG A 731 -36.22 23.15 11.90
N ALA A 732 -36.36 22.31 10.88
CA ALA A 732 -37.33 21.21 10.85
C ALA A 732 -37.09 20.14 11.95
N ALA A 733 -35.84 19.90 12.33
CA ALA A 733 -35.50 19.04 13.46
C ALA A 733 -35.87 19.69 14.81
N LEU A 734 -35.58 20.98 14.99
CA LEU A 734 -35.91 21.74 16.20
C LEU A 734 -37.42 21.83 16.43
N GLU A 735 -38.23 22.05 15.39
CA GLU A 735 -39.69 22.05 15.48
C GLU A 735 -40.25 20.75 16.08
N ARG A 736 -39.56 19.62 15.87
CA ARG A 736 -39.96 18.30 16.38
C ARG A 736 -39.33 17.96 17.74
N VAL A 737 -38.11 18.43 17.99
CA VAL A 737 -37.36 18.11 19.21
C VAL A 737 -37.74 19.05 20.36
N LEU A 738 -37.82 20.37 20.12
CA LEU A 738 -38.04 21.38 21.17
C LEU A 738 -39.31 21.15 22.00
N PRO A 739 -40.48 20.80 21.42
CA PRO A 739 -41.70 20.55 22.20
C PRO A 739 -41.58 19.41 23.21
N ARG A 740 -40.57 18.55 23.07
CA ARG A 740 -40.30 17.40 23.95
C ARG A 740 -39.23 17.72 25.02
N THR A 741 -38.84 18.98 25.15
CA THR A 741 -37.84 19.46 26.11
C THR A 741 -38.46 20.21 27.28
N LYS A 742 -37.71 20.37 28.38
CA LYS A 742 -38.15 21.15 29.55
C LYS A 742 -38.25 22.67 29.33
N ILE A 743 -37.79 23.17 28.19
CA ILE A 743 -37.78 24.61 27.85
C ILE A 743 -38.81 24.95 26.75
N ALA A 744 -39.71 24.01 26.43
CA ALA A 744 -40.65 24.13 25.32
C ALA A 744 -41.53 25.39 25.42
N ASP A 745 -41.99 25.73 26.63
CA ASP A 745 -42.80 26.91 26.94
C ASP A 745 -42.04 28.24 26.82
N ARG A 746 -40.71 28.18 26.75
CA ARG A 746 -39.80 29.34 26.62
C ARG A 746 -39.24 29.51 25.22
N CYS A 747 -39.56 28.61 24.28
CA CYS A 747 -38.98 28.60 22.94
C CYS A 747 -40.06 28.71 21.86
N ARG A 748 -39.80 29.55 20.86
CA ARG A 748 -40.58 29.59 19.61
C ARG A 748 -39.67 29.84 18.42
N ILE A 749 -40.02 29.33 17.25
CA ILE A 749 -39.26 29.55 16.01
C ILE A 749 -39.97 30.64 15.21
N GLU A 750 -39.26 31.71 14.88
CA GLU A 750 -39.75 32.86 14.10
C GLU A 750 -38.80 33.13 12.94
N GLY A 751 -39.23 32.81 11.72
CA GLY A 751 -38.40 32.91 10.52
C GLY A 751 -37.09 32.13 10.68
N ARG A 752 -35.97 32.86 10.59
CA ARG A 752 -34.60 32.35 10.68
C ARG A 752 -34.02 32.25 12.11
N TYR A 753 -34.84 32.51 13.13
CA TYR A 753 -34.39 32.53 14.53
C TYR A 753 -35.17 31.52 15.39
N LEU A 754 -34.45 30.92 16.34
CA LEU A 754 -35.02 30.35 17.55
C LEU A 754 -35.06 31.44 18.63
N VAL A 755 -36.26 31.88 18.98
CA VAL A 755 -36.51 32.87 20.03
C VAL A 755 -36.63 32.13 21.37
N VAL A 756 -35.83 32.56 22.34
CA VAL A 756 -35.73 31.97 23.69
C VAL A 756 -36.01 33.06 24.71
N LYS A 757 -37.06 32.86 25.53
CA LYS A 757 -37.41 33.76 26.63
C LYS A 757 -36.67 33.34 27.90
N GLY A 758 -35.71 34.15 28.34
CA GLY A 758 -35.08 34.03 29.66
C GLY A 758 -35.81 34.85 30.73
N GLU A 759 -35.24 34.91 31.93
CA GLU A 759 -35.70 35.77 33.03
C GLU A 759 -35.08 37.18 32.96
N LEU A 760 -33.90 37.33 32.34
CA LEU A 760 -33.21 38.62 32.19
C LEU A 760 -33.51 39.31 30.85
N ARG A 761 -33.50 38.56 29.74
CA ARG A 761 -33.79 39.07 28.39
C ARG A 761 -34.47 38.01 27.50
N THR A 762 -34.96 38.44 26.34
CA THR A 762 -35.33 37.55 25.23
C THR A 762 -34.17 37.48 24.22
N TYR A 763 -33.87 36.29 23.72
CA TYR A 763 -32.74 36.01 22.86
C TYR A 763 -33.20 35.43 21.52
N LYS A 764 -32.61 35.87 20.41
CA LYS A 764 -32.83 35.35 19.06
C LYS A 764 -31.57 34.62 18.59
N ILE A 765 -31.62 33.29 18.55
CA ILE A 765 -30.51 32.44 18.07
C ILE A 765 -30.70 32.18 16.58
N HIS A 766 -29.78 32.65 15.75
CA HIS A 766 -29.84 32.41 14.31
C HIS A 766 -29.61 30.93 13.98
N LEU A 767 -30.48 30.32 13.18
CA LEU A 767 -30.48 28.87 12.94
C LEU A 767 -29.32 28.39 12.03
N GLY A 768 -28.72 29.30 11.24
CA GLY A 768 -27.54 29.03 10.42
C GLY A 768 -26.23 29.15 11.20
N SER A 769 -25.95 30.34 11.73
CA SER A 769 -24.67 30.68 12.38
C SER A 769 -24.61 30.28 13.85
N SER A 770 -25.75 30.06 14.52
CA SER A 770 -25.92 29.95 15.98
C SER A 770 -25.66 31.24 16.77
N ASN A 771 -25.47 32.36 16.08
CA ASN A 771 -25.18 33.65 16.70
C ASN A 771 -26.44 34.24 17.35
N ILE A 772 -26.26 35.02 18.42
CA ILE A 772 -27.34 35.43 19.31
C ILE A 772 -27.52 36.94 19.24
N LEU A 773 -28.76 37.38 19.07
CA LEU A 773 -29.19 38.78 19.26
C LEU A 773 -30.06 38.86 20.51
N MET A 774 -30.05 39.98 21.23
CA MET A 774 -30.86 40.23 22.41
C MET A 774 -31.92 41.30 22.12
N GLU A 775 -33.16 41.06 22.52
CA GLU A 775 -34.21 42.08 22.46
C GLU A 775 -34.06 43.11 23.60
N PRO A 776 -34.53 44.36 23.40
CA PRO A 776 -35.23 44.89 22.22
C PRO A 776 -34.33 45.54 21.16
N ASP A 777 -33.03 45.70 21.42
CA ASP A 777 -32.10 46.50 20.60
C ASP A 777 -31.33 45.68 19.55
N ASP A 778 -31.58 44.38 19.48
CA ASP A 778 -30.82 43.42 18.66
C ASP A 778 -29.31 43.50 18.94
N SER A 779 -28.95 43.77 20.19
CA SER A 779 -27.56 43.74 20.64
C SER A 779 -26.99 42.33 20.54
N TYR A 780 -25.80 42.22 19.95
CA TYR A 780 -25.13 40.94 19.78
C TYR A 780 -24.65 40.36 21.12
N LEU A 781 -24.88 39.06 21.36
CA LEU A 781 -24.40 38.34 22.53
C LEU A 781 -23.41 37.24 22.10
N CYS A 782 -22.15 37.39 22.52
CA CYS A 782 -21.11 36.38 22.29
C CYS A 782 -21.09 35.36 23.44
N VAL A 783 -21.44 34.10 23.12
CA VAL A 783 -21.35 32.96 24.04
C VAL A 783 -20.37 31.94 23.46
N VAL A 784 -19.18 31.89 24.06
CA VAL A 784 -18.15 30.89 23.75
C VAL A 784 -18.31 29.71 24.69
N GLN A 785 -18.61 28.51 24.16
CA GLN A 785 -18.64 27.32 25.00
C GLN A 785 -17.20 26.91 25.40
N ALA A 786 -16.97 26.74 26.70
CA ALA A 786 -15.79 26.01 27.17
C ALA A 786 -15.84 24.57 26.64
N ARG A 787 -14.72 24.04 26.12
CA ARG A 787 -14.60 22.66 25.63
C ARG A 787 -14.82 21.67 26.79
N GLY A 788 -16.07 21.26 27.00
CA GLY A 788 -16.47 20.28 28.01
C GLY A 788 -17.81 19.63 27.66
N LYS A 789 -17.97 18.34 27.97
CA LYS A 789 -19.22 17.60 27.74
C LYS A 789 -20.34 18.22 28.57
N THR A 790 -21.32 18.84 27.91
CA THR A 790 -22.62 19.15 28.53
C THR A 790 -23.27 17.84 28.98
N LYS A 791 -23.44 17.67 30.30
CA LYS A 791 -24.22 16.55 30.83
C LYS A 791 -25.69 16.75 30.48
N GLY A 792 -26.29 15.77 29.80
CA GLY A 792 -27.73 15.74 29.56
C GLY A 792 -28.20 16.40 28.26
N THR A 793 -27.45 16.25 27.16
CA THR A 793 -27.94 16.66 25.83
C THR A 793 -29.24 15.92 25.51
N PRO A 794 -30.33 16.62 25.13
CA PRO A 794 -31.56 15.97 24.72
C PRO A 794 -31.34 15.07 23.50
N TYR A 795 -32.24 14.11 23.30
CA TYR A 795 -32.23 13.24 22.13
C TYR A 795 -32.18 14.07 20.84
N LEU A 796 -31.31 13.66 19.91
CA LEU A 796 -31.23 14.18 18.56
C LEU A 796 -31.41 13.04 17.55
N PRO A 797 -32.16 13.27 16.45
CA PRO A 797 -32.39 12.26 15.42
C PRO A 797 -31.14 11.89 14.62
N PHE A 798 -30.07 12.70 14.68
CA PHE A 798 -28.77 12.46 14.03
C PHE A 798 -27.67 13.30 14.73
N GLU A 799 -26.40 13.06 14.39
CA GLU A 799 -25.28 13.91 14.83
C GLU A 799 -25.18 15.19 13.98
N ASP A 800 -25.29 16.35 14.62
CA ASP A 800 -24.98 17.66 14.05
C ASP A 800 -24.49 18.60 15.15
N GLU A 801 -23.26 19.08 15.02
CA GLU A 801 -22.60 19.90 16.05
C GLU A 801 -23.28 21.27 16.21
N ARG A 802 -23.78 21.87 15.12
CA ARG A 802 -24.42 23.18 15.17
C ARG A 802 -25.80 23.09 15.81
N LEU A 803 -26.60 22.08 15.47
CA LEU A 803 -27.87 21.79 16.13
C LEU A 803 -27.67 21.57 17.63
N SER A 804 -26.66 20.79 18.00
CA SER A 804 -26.29 20.55 19.41
C SER A 804 -25.90 21.86 20.12
N LEU A 805 -25.17 22.74 19.44
CA LEU A 805 -24.79 24.06 19.96
C LEU A 805 -25.99 24.99 20.12
N ILE A 806 -26.87 25.09 19.12
CA ILE A 806 -28.10 25.89 19.16
C ILE A 806 -28.96 25.47 20.36
N ILE A 807 -29.15 24.16 20.54
CA ILE A 807 -29.90 23.62 21.67
C ILE A 807 -29.20 23.93 22.99
N SER A 808 -27.88 23.72 23.08
CA SER A 808 -27.14 24.02 24.30
C SER A 808 -27.23 25.51 24.68
N LYS A 809 -27.15 26.41 23.70
CA LYS A 809 -27.37 27.85 23.88
C LYS A 809 -28.81 28.13 24.33
N ALA A 810 -29.81 27.51 23.72
CA ALA A 810 -31.20 27.67 24.13
C ALA A 810 -31.45 27.25 25.59
N PHE A 811 -30.87 26.13 26.02
CA PHE A 811 -30.95 25.69 27.42
C PHE A 811 -30.24 26.64 28.40
N LEU A 812 -29.06 27.14 28.02
CA LEU A 812 -28.32 28.13 28.82
C LEU A 812 -29.13 29.42 28.98
N LEU A 813 -29.66 29.95 27.87
CA LEU A 813 -30.36 31.24 27.81
C LEU A 813 -31.77 31.18 28.41
N ALA A 814 -32.44 30.03 28.32
CA ALA A 814 -33.71 29.82 29.02
C ALA A 814 -33.55 29.83 30.56
N ALA A 815 -32.33 29.64 31.07
CA ALA A 815 -31.96 29.72 32.49
C ALA A 815 -30.93 30.84 32.73
N ASP A 816 -31.06 31.97 32.03
CA ASP A 816 -30.08 33.08 32.06
C ASP A 816 -29.79 33.65 33.47
N HIS A 817 -30.77 33.62 34.38
CA HIS A 817 -30.60 33.99 35.79
C HIS A 817 -29.66 33.06 36.58
N GLU A 818 -29.42 31.83 36.12
CA GLU A 818 -28.48 30.87 36.72
C GLU A 818 -27.05 30.99 36.16
N ILE A 819 -26.83 31.84 35.15
CA ILE A 819 -25.51 32.00 34.52
C ILE A 819 -24.55 32.66 35.53
N THR A 820 -23.43 31.99 35.82
CA THR A 820 -22.39 32.50 36.74
C THR A 820 -21.20 33.15 36.01
N ASP A 821 -21.10 32.96 34.69
CA ASP A 821 -19.99 33.49 33.89
C ASP A 821 -20.08 35.02 33.79
N ARG A 822 -19.10 35.71 34.38
CA ARG A 822 -19.07 37.18 34.41
C ARG A 822 -18.95 37.80 33.02
N THR A 823 -18.31 37.12 32.06
CA THR A 823 -18.14 37.63 30.69
C THR A 823 -19.46 37.66 29.93
N ILE A 824 -20.33 36.67 30.16
CA ILE A 824 -21.68 36.60 29.58
C ILE A 824 -22.61 37.58 30.31
N LEU A 825 -22.58 37.59 31.65
CA LEU A 825 -23.43 38.47 32.45
C LEU A 825 -23.20 39.97 32.17
N HIS A 826 -21.95 40.37 31.89
CA HIS A 826 -21.62 41.76 31.55
C HIS A 826 -22.23 42.20 30.21
N GLN A 827 -22.44 41.27 29.28
CA GLN A 827 -23.10 41.55 27.99
C GLN A 827 -24.63 41.60 28.12
N ILE A 828 -25.23 40.77 29.00
CA ILE A 828 -26.69 40.68 29.18
C ILE A 828 -27.23 41.83 30.05
N LYS A 829 -26.54 42.14 31.15
CA LYS A 829 -26.98 43.18 32.09
C LYS A 829 -26.46 44.53 31.60
N PRO A 830 -27.34 45.51 31.30
CA PRO A 830 -26.87 46.83 30.94
C PRO A 830 -26.00 47.40 32.07
N VAL A 831 -24.92 48.10 31.71
CA VAL A 831 -24.13 48.88 32.67
C VAL A 831 -25.05 49.94 33.23
N THR A 832 -25.54 49.75 34.46
CA THR A 832 -26.14 50.83 35.23
C THR A 832 -25.02 51.81 35.54
N THR A 833 -24.97 52.93 34.81
CA THR A 833 -24.25 54.13 35.25
C THR A 833 -24.89 54.71 36.50
#